data_AF-B7PHS3-F1
#
_entry.id   AF-B7PHS3-F1
#
_cell.length_a   1.000
_cell.length_b   1.000
_cell.length_c   1.000
_cell.angle_alpha   90.00
_cell.angle_beta   90.00
_cell.angle_gamma   90.00
#
_symmetry.space_group_name_H-M   'P 1'
#
loop_
_entity.id
_entity.type
_entity.pdbx_description
1 polymer ?
#
loop_
_entity_poly.entity_id
_entity_poly.type
_entity_poly.pdbx_seq_one_letter_code
_entity_poly.pdbx_strand_id
1 'polypeptide(L)'
;MGLNATLLGNEGLVGELLRLVDKRPTLCLQTAHCLDCLAWATRSKRNVLQVVQHGDAQPLLLLLSPGPGCPVPNGNHREKLLVRTLRANLQCLLNIANCKTGRRWLSDGGTPTLLWRWCSTLPEGAPWERLVALACVVIQRCLPPFRLPVASLDGPIAWPPPEWASRAGAHRARDDAVPGDGPGSLMAMDAEESSQSATSSSSEHEADSENELDDMQSHAVLSGNETDLDLLEYARFFPELQAQNGCMGVLSEVSKIREGSAESGMVTSRSPDDSLDGQEPAGWQEEQYRRVAQSTQGVVPLVKLAYPELKGHNHRGDLEPLNPDNNMHARAKLLEHVGVQLGMKVVTSRVAYDYDELVAHQLPPERPLGNDDEARAALGRVCVPLRFESRFESGNLRKAIQVGDFEYDLIMSPDVSTNFHHRWFYFETHSGYGTNAVRITRAGRGSWDAGLCPLLYSVRDACLRGAGWRRVGERICYFRNQYVRRGHEGPFHTLSFCLHFPHRGDVCYLACAFPYTFSLLKAHLHCWMHSHDASSIFLQRQELCKTTSGNPVPVLTLTAKPLEVSRPHVFLSARVHPGETNSSWIMKGLVDFLLSSKPLAQRLRQTYVFKLVPMLNPDGVINGCHRCSLEGQDLNRQWSYPDALMHPTVFHSKALIRYLASVSHTPLLLVDFHGHSRRYNVFLYGCSPSKSWCPQDQLQEDDQIYEASAFPTLLHQASPAFVFDQCCFDVERSKESTARVTAWRQLGIQLSYTLECSLSGCDHGMYALQQIGAEFGHALSRLGLSGHGSRVRLDPACSDLVSSCRKAKEKRRTRSSTSSSSTSNHSLVPADDEESVEADCAAEPTSDEMC
;
A
#
# COMPACT_ATOMS: atom_id res chain seq x y z
N MET A 1 33.68 5.21 -19.36
CA MET A 1 34.70 6.25 -19.16
C MET A 1 34.00 7.49 -18.65
N GLY A 2 34.02 7.74 -17.34
CA GLY A 2 33.52 8.98 -16.77
C GLY A 2 34.55 10.08 -17.01
N LEU A 3 34.34 10.95 -18.00
CA LEU A 3 35.10 12.18 -18.09
C LEU A 3 34.74 13.03 -16.86
N ASN A 4 35.70 13.75 -16.26
CA ASN A 4 35.40 14.66 -15.16
C ASN A 4 34.87 15.97 -15.74
N ALA A 5 33.58 16.26 -15.54
CA ALA A 5 32.92 17.45 -16.09
C ALA A 5 33.59 18.76 -15.65
N THR A 6 34.23 18.75 -14.48
CA THR A 6 34.94 19.90 -13.92
C THR A 6 36.25 20.19 -14.68
N LEU A 7 36.98 19.14 -15.11
CA LEU A 7 38.22 19.31 -15.88
C LEU A 7 37.95 19.96 -17.23
N LEU A 8 36.97 19.44 -17.97
CA LEU A 8 36.61 20.00 -19.28
C LEU A 8 36.08 21.43 -19.19
N GLY A 9 35.38 21.77 -18.10
CA GLY A 9 34.95 23.14 -17.84
C GLY A 9 36.13 24.11 -17.66
N ASN A 10 37.22 23.68 -17.01
CA ASN A 10 38.43 24.50 -16.85
C ASN A 10 39.13 24.78 -18.19
N GLU A 11 39.05 23.84 -19.13
CA GLU A 11 39.60 23.99 -20.49
C GLU A 11 38.68 24.84 -21.42
N GLY A 12 37.64 25.48 -20.88
CA GLY A 12 36.77 26.40 -21.63
C GLY A 12 35.63 25.74 -22.42
N LEU A 13 35.38 24.44 -22.23
CA LEU A 13 34.31 23.71 -22.95
C LEU A 13 32.95 24.40 -22.83
N VAL A 14 32.60 24.86 -21.63
CA VAL A 14 31.30 25.46 -21.33
C VAL A 14 31.05 26.72 -22.16
N GLY A 15 32.03 27.61 -22.26
CA GLY A 15 31.92 28.84 -23.04
C GLY A 15 31.80 28.55 -24.54
N GLU A 16 32.53 27.56 -25.05
CA GLU A 16 32.45 27.18 -26.46
C GLU A 16 31.11 26.53 -26.82
N LEU A 17 30.58 25.67 -25.94
CA LEU A 17 29.24 25.09 -26.12
C LEU A 17 28.15 26.17 -26.12
N LEU A 18 28.23 27.17 -25.23
CA LEU A 18 27.28 28.28 -25.19
C LEU A 18 27.36 29.15 -26.46
N ARG A 19 28.56 29.46 -26.96
CA ARG A 19 28.75 30.15 -28.25
C ARG A 19 28.14 29.38 -29.42
N LEU A 20 28.27 28.04 -29.42
CA LEU A 20 27.70 27.20 -30.47
C LEU A 20 26.17 27.21 -30.44
N VAL A 21 25.58 27.24 -29.24
CA VAL A 21 24.13 27.36 -29.06
C VAL A 21 23.63 28.73 -29.52
N ASP A 22 24.33 29.80 -29.14
CA ASP A 22 23.97 31.18 -29.52
C ASP A 22 24.02 31.43 -31.03
N LYS A 23 25.05 30.93 -31.71
CA LYS A 23 25.23 31.08 -33.17
C LYS A 23 24.31 30.20 -34.01
N ARG A 24 23.59 29.24 -33.43
CA ARG A 24 22.78 28.25 -34.16
C ARG A 24 21.41 28.03 -33.50
N PRO A 25 20.48 29.00 -33.59
CA PRO A 25 19.13 28.86 -33.06
C PRO A 25 18.24 27.90 -33.87
N THR A 26 18.76 27.25 -34.92
CA THR A 26 18.00 26.34 -35.77
C THR A 26 17.89 24.95 -35.16
N LEU A 27 16.69 24.36 -35.23
CA LEU A 27 16.43 23.00 -34.77
C LEU A 27 17.22 21.98 -35.62
N CYS A 28 18.39 21.57 -35.15
CA CYS A 28 19.23 20.57 -35.79
C CYS A 28 19.89 19.61 -34.79
N LEU A 29 20.38 18.47 -35.28
CA LEU A 29 21.00 17.44 -34.45
C LEU A 29 22.25 17.95 -33.71
N GLN A 30 23.01 18.86 -34.33
CA GLN A 30 24.20 19.46 -33.71
C GLN A 30 23.83 20.30 -32.48
N THR A 31 22.79 21.14 -32.57
CA THR A 31 22.30 21.92 -31.42
C THR A 31 21.80 21.00 -30.30
N ALA A 32 21.09 19.92 -30.63
CA ALA A 32 20.64 18.92 -29.65
C ALA A 32 21.82 18.26 -28.91
N HIS A 33 22.86 17.84 -29.64
CA HIS A 33 24.06 17.27 -29.02
C HIS A 33 24.86 18.28 -28.19
N CYS A 34 24.98 19.53 -28.65
CA CYS A 34 25.61 20.59 -27.87
C CYS A 34 24.90 20.80 -26.53
N LEU A 35 23.56 20.80 -26.52
CA LEU A 35 22.78 20.90 -25.28
C LEU A 35 22.88 19.66 -24.40
N ASP A 36 22.93 18.45 -24.98
CA ASP A 36 23.17 17.22 -24.20
C ASP A 36 24.53 17.28 -23.49
N CYS A 37 25.59 17.70 -24.19
CA CYS A 37 26.92 17.91 -23.62
C CYS A 37 26.92 19.00 -22.54
N LEU A 38 26.20 20.10 -22.76
CA LEU A 38 26.07 21.18 -21.79
C LEU A 38 25.27 20.73 -20.55
N ALA A 39 24.22 19.92 -20.72
CA ALA A 39 23.44 19.34 -19.62
C ALA A 39 24.30 18.39 -18.78
N TRP A 40 25.23 17.67 -19.39
CA TRP A 40 26.20 16.88 -18.65
C TRP A 40 27.26 17.76 -17.96
N ALA A 41 27.82 18.75 -18.65
CA ALA A 41 28.83 19.66 -18.09
C ALA A 41 28.30 20.47 -16.89
N THR A 42 27.03 20.88 -16.93
CA THR A 42 26.38 21.64 -15.85
C THR A 42 26.05 20.81 -14.61
N ARG A 43 26.31 19.49 -14.58
CA ARG A 43 26.28 18.71 -13.33
C ARG A 43 27.32 19.20 -12.32
N SER A 44 28.42 19.79 -12.79
CA SER A 44 29.45 20.41 -11.93
C SER A 44 29.01 21.79 -11.44
N LYS A 45 29.01 21.98 -10.10
CA LYS A 45 28.70 23.27 -9.46
C LYS A 45 29.62 24.40 -9.95
N ARG A 46 30.89 24.10 -10.24
CA ARG A 46 31.88 25.07 -10.73
C ARG A 46 31.51 25.57 -12.14
N ASN A 47 31.15 24.66 -13.03
CA ASN A 47 30.72 25.01 -14.38
C ASN A 47 29.44 25.86 -14.33
N VAL A 48 28.48 25.52 -13.47
CA VAL A 48 27.28 26.36 -13.25
C VAL A 48 27.65 27.77 -12.80
N LEU A 49 28.63 27.94 -11.92
CA LEU A 49 29.08 29.27 -11.50
C LEU A 49 29.68 30.05 -12.67
N GLN A 50 30.50 29.43 -13.51
CA GLN A 50 31.05 30.07 -14.71
C GLN A 50 29.92 30.52 -15.66
N VAL A 51 28.96 29.63 -15.96
CA VAL A 51 27.79 29.92 -16.81
C VAL A 51 27.02 31.14 -16.32
N VAL A 52 26.82 31.26 -15.01
CA VAL A 52 26.01 32.33 -14.39
C VAL A 52 26.80 33.63 -14.24
N GLN A 53 28.07 33.57 -13.84
CA GLN A 53 28.88 34.75 -13.55
C GLN A 53 29.36 35.49 -14.82
N HIS A 54 29.55 34.77 -15.93
CA HIS A 54 29.95 35.37 -17.20
C HIS A 54 28.77 35.93 -18.02
N GLY A 55 27.51 35.73 -17.58
CA GLY A 55 26.32 36.21 -18.29
C GLY A 55 25.96 35.41 -19.55
N ASP A 56 26.66 34.30 -19.81
CA ASP A 56 26.58 33.53 -21.06
C ASP A 56 25.36 32.59 -21.14
N ALA A 57 24.52 32.55 -20.12
CA ALA A 57 23.37 31.64 -20.04
C ALA A 57 22.11 32.15 -20.77
N GLN A 58 22.10 33.41 -21.24
CA GLN A 58 20.96 34.02 -21.92
C GLN A 58 20.45 33.23 -23.15
N PRO A 59 21.31 32.62 -23.99
CA PRO A 59 20.86 31.78 -25.11
C PRO A 59 19.97 30.61 -24.69
N LEU A 60 20.14 30.08 -23.47
CA LEU A 60 19.30 29.00 -22.95
C LEU A 60 17.85 29.44 -22.75
N LEU A 61 17.63 30.70 -22.34
CA LEU A 61 16.29 31.28 -22.14
C LEU A 61 15.66 31.69 -23.47
N LEU A 62 16.45 32.13 -24.45
CA LEU A 62 15.97 32.46 -25.80
C LEU A 62 15.39 31.25 -26.52
N LEU A 63 15.95 30.04 -26.31
CA LEU A 63 15.40 28.79 -26.83
C LEU A 63 14.00 28.43 -26.29
N LEU A 64 13.58 29.05 -25.19
CA LEU A 64 12.26 28.87 -24.56
C LEU A 64 11.30 30.01 -24.89
N SER A 65 11.76 31.05 -25.58
CA SER A 65 10.92 32.17 -25.97
C SER A 65 10.08 31.77 -27.19
N PRO A 66 8.73 31.80 -27.10
CA PRO A 66 7.90 31.53 -28.26
C PRO A 66 8.09 32.67 -29.25
N GLY A 67 8.83 32.42 -30.33
CA GLY A 67 8.70 33.26 -31.52
C GLY A 67 7.24 33.23 -31.98
N PRO A 68 6.65 34.35 -32.43
CA PRO A 68 5.29 34.36 -32.95
C PRO A 68 5.16 33.34 -34.09
N GLY A 69 4.35 32.30 -33.88
CA GLY A 69 4.00 31.33 -34.91
C GLY A 69 4.99 30.19 -35.16
N CYS A 70 5.80 29.75 -34.19
CA CYS A 70 6.61 28.53 -34.36
C CYS A 70 5.67 27.31 -34.47
N PRO A 71 5.42 26.76 -35.68
CA PRO A 71 4.50 25.66 -35.82
C PRO A 71 5.16 24.44 -35.19
N VAL A 72 4.41 23.69 -34.37
CA VAL A 72 4.85 22.35 -33.99
C VAL A 72 5.16 21.62 -35.31
N PRO A 73 6.41 21.17 -35.53
CA PRO A 73 6.77 20.62 -36.83
C PRO A 73 5.90 19.38 -37.12
N ASN A 74 5.08 19.43 -38.18
CA ASN A 74 4.36 18.25 -38.65
C ASN A 74 5.38 17.20 -39.14
N GLY A 75 5.46 16.07 -38.45
CA GLY A 75 6.30 14.92 -38.80
C GLY A 75 7.08 14.34 -37.62
N ASN A 76 6.91 13.03 -37.40
CA ASN A 76 7.46 12.27 -36.26
C ASN A 76 8.95 12.51 -35.97
N HIS A 77 9.80 12.78 -36.98
CA HIS A 77 11.24 12.94 -36.77
C HIS A 77 11.63 14.34 -36.26
N ARG A 78 11.05 15.40 -36.83
CA ARG A 78 11.31 16.78 -36.41
C ARG A 78 10.75 17.07 -35.01
N GLU A 79 9.58 16.53 -34.71
CA GLU A 79 9.01 16.59 -33.36
C GLU A 79 9.91 15.91 -32.32
N LYS A 80 10.36 14.67 -32.58
CA LYS A 80 11.28 13.94 -31.69
C LYS A 80 12.57 14.72 -31.44
N LEU A 81 13.13 15.34 -32.48
CA LEU A 81 14.32 16.18 -32.37
C LEU A 81 14.05 17.43 -31.52
N LEU A 82 12.92 18.10 -31.72
CA LEU A 82 12.51 19.26 -30.92
C LEU A 82 12.35 18.92 -29.44
N VAL A 83 11.62 17.84 -29.14
CA VAL A 83 11.42 17.37 -27.77
C VAL A 83 12.76 17.01 -27.11
N ARG A 84 13.69 16.38 -27.84
CA ARG A 84 15.05 16.09 -27.35
C ARG A 84 15.80 17.36 -27.01
N THR A 85 15.85 18.32 -27.93
CA THR A 85 16.53 19.62 -27.76
C THR A 85 16.00 20.38 -26.55
N LEU A 86 14.67 20.48 -26.41
CA LEU A 86 14.02 21.16 -25.29
C LEU A 86 14.27 20.45 -23.96
N ARG A 87 14.26 19.10 -23.94
CA ARG A 87 14.58 18.32 -22.75
C ARG A 87 16.00 18.58 -22.26
N ALA A 88 16.98 18.59 -23.17
CA ALA A 88 18.36 18.86 -22.85
C ALA A 88 18.55 20.28 -22.30
N ASN A 89 17.92 21.29 -22.93
CA ASN A 89 17.91 22.67 -22.44
C ASN A 89 17.33 22.77 -21.01
N LEU A 90 16.15 22.20 -20.77
CA LEU A 90 15.53 22.19 -19.44
C LEU A 90 16.40 21.46 -18.40
N GLN A 91 17.12 20.42 -18.79
CA GLN A 91 18.06 19.73 -17.91
C GLN A 91 19.24 20.63 -17.52
N CYS A 92 19.78 21.45 -18.45
CA CYS A 92 20.76 22.49 -18.12
C CYS A 92 20.20 23.46 -17.08
N LEU A 93 18.99 23.98 -17.30
CA LEU A 93 18.34 24.92 -16.38
C LEU A 93 18.07 24.30 -15.01
N LEU A 94 17.69 23.02 -14.95
CA LEU A 94 17.52 22.28 -13.70
C LEU A 94 18.84 22.17 -12.95
N ASN A 95 19.93 21.85 -13.63
CA ASN A 95 21.25 21.77 -13.02
C ASN A 95 21.71 23.15 -12.48
N ILE A 96 21.45 24.22 -13.23
CA ILE A 96 21.68 25.60 -12.76
C ILE A 96 20.85 25.89 -11.51
N ALA A 97 19.57 25.52 -11.51
CA ALA A 97 18.66 25.68 -10.36
C ALA A 97 19.03 24.80 -9.15
N ASN A 98 19.91 23.80 -9.29
CA ASN A 98 20.43 23.03 -8.15
C ASN A 98 21.45 23.83 -7.33
N CYS A 99 22.09 24.84 -7.92
CA CYS A 99 23.01 25.75 -7.24
C CYS A 99 22.30 26.97 -6.63
N LYS A 100 22.72 27.43 -5.44
CA LYS A 100 22.16 28.63 -4.80
C LYS A 100 22.32 29.89 -5.65
N THR A 101 23.48 30.08 -6.28
CA THR A 101 23.76 31.22 -7.17
C THR A 101 22.92 31.13 -8.45
N GLY A 102 22.82 29.93 -9.05
CA GLY A 102 22.00 29.72 -10.24
C GLY A 102 20.51 29.94 -10.01
N ARG A 103 19.96 29.54 -8.85
CA ARG A 103 18.58 29.85 -8.47
C ARG A 103 18.29 31.33 -8.44
N ARG A 104 19.18 32.12 -7.84
CA ARG A 104 19.04 33.59 -7.78
C ARG A 104 19.04 34.18 -9.17
N TRP A 105 20.02 33.82 -9.99
CA TRP A 105 20.10 34.27 -11.38
C TRP A 105 18.84 33.97 -12.19
N LEU A 106 18.33 32.74 -12.12
CA LEU A 106 17.08 32.36 -12.80
C LEU A 106 15.88 33.17 -12.30
N SER A 107 15.79 33.38 -10.99
CA SER A 107 14.68 34.11 -10.36
C SER A 107 14.69 35.59 -10.71
N ASP A 108 15.86 36.24 -10.59
CA ASP A 108 16.06 37.66 -10.91
C ASP A 108 15.80 37.93 -12.39
N GLY A 109 16.14 36.97 -13.27
CA GLY A 109 15.83 37.01 -14.70
C GLY A 109 14.38 36.73 -15.08
N GLY A 110 13.47 36.51 -14.12
CA GLY A 110 12.05 36.23 -14.40
C GLY A 110 11.79 34.87 -15.06
N THR A 111 12.77 33.95 -15.04
CA THR A 111 12.68 32.62 -15.66
C THR A 111 11.48 31.81 -15.17
N PRO A 112 11.11 31.81 -13.87
CA PRO A 112 9.91 31.14 -13.37
C PRO A 112 8.63 31.49 -14.15
N THR A 113 8.39 32.78 -14.36
CA THR A 113 7.22 33.30 -15.09
C THR A 113 7.30 33.00 -16.58
N LEU A 114 8.50 33.10 -17.17
CA LEU A 114 8.73 32.74 -18.57
C LEU A 114 8.39 31.27 -18.84
N LEU A 115 8.93 30.36 -18.02
CA LEU A 115 8.67 28.92 -18.14
C LEU A 115 7.19 28.58 -17.96
N TRP A 116 6.51 29.21 -17.00
CA TRP A 116 5.07 28.99 -16.80
C TRP A 116 4.25 29.39 -18.03
N ARG A 117 4.54 30.56 -18.63
CA ARG A 117 3.89 30.99 -19.88
C ARG A 117 4.23 30.06 -21.03
N TRP A 118 5.50 29.68 -21.17
CA TRP A 118 5.97 28.75 -22.20
C TRP A 118 5.25 27.39 -22.12
N CYS A 119 5.17 26.79 -20.92
CA CYS A 119 4.45 25.53 -20.73
C CYS A 119 2.97 25.64 -21.10
N SER A 120 2.35 26.82 -20.95
CA SER A 120 0.96 27.04 -21.34
C SER A 120 0.75 27.07 -22.87
N THR A 121 1.83 27.18 -23.66
CA THR A 121 1.77 27.18 -25.14
C THR A 121 2.09 25.84 -25.78
N LEU A 122 2.63 24.87 -25.04
CA LEU A 122 3.02 23.57 -25.59
C LEU A 122 1.80 22.70 -25.91
N PRO A 123 1.87 21.83 -26.94
CA PRO A 123 0.82 20.85 -27.23
C PRO A 123 0.57 19.87 -26.07
N GLU A 124 -0.57 19.19 -26.13
CA GLU A 124 -0.83 18.01 -25.32
C GLU A 124 -0.12 16.78 -25.91
N GLY A 125 0.19 15.81 -25.04
CA GLY A 125 0.75 14.51 -25.44
C GLY A 125 1.95 14.10 -24.61
N ALA A 126 2.15 12.80 -24.44
CA ALA A 126 3.12 12.23 -23.51
C ALA A 126 4.56 12.82 -23.57
N PRO A 127 5.14 13.12 -24.76
CA PRO A 127 6.46 13.75 -24.84
C PRO A 127 6.49 15.18 -24.27
N TRP A 128 5.43 15.95 -24.51
CA TRP A 128 5.25 17.33 -24.05
C TRP A 128 4.96 17.39 -22.55
N GLU A 129 4.18 16.45 -22.02
CA GLU A 129 3.92 16.35 -20.58
C GLU A 129 5.19 16.18 -19.76
N ARG A 130 6.14 15.38 -20.26
CA ARG A 130 7.45 15.23 -19.60
C ARG A 130 8.25 16.54 -19.59
N LEU A 131 8.12 17.36 -20.62
CA LEU A 131 8.77 18.69 -20.68
C LEU A 131 8.12 19.66 -19.69
N VAL A 132 6.79 19.70 -19.63
CA VAL A 132 6.05 20.53 -18.67
C VAL A 132 6.41 20.13 -17.24
N ALA A 133 6.43 18.83 -16.93
CA ALA A 133 6.84 18.34 -15.62
C ALA A 133 8.26 18.78 -15.25
N LEU A 134 9.23 18.64 -16.18
CA LEU A 134 10.61 19.04 -15.97
C LEU A 134 10.74 20.56 -15.77
N ALA A 135 10.08 21.36 -16.60
CA ALA A 135 10.05 22.81 -16.48
C ALA A 135 9.44 23.27 -15.15
N CYS A 136 8.35 22.63 -14.70
CA CYS A 136 7.78 22.91 -13.40
C CYS A 136 8.77 22.62 -12.27
N VAL A 137 9.59 21.55 -12.35
CA VAL A 137 10.66 21.31 -11.36
C VAL A 137 11.69 22.45 -11.37
N VAL A 138 12.07 22.99 -12.53
CA VAL A 138 12.95 24.16 -12.61
C VAL A 138 12.32 25.38 -11.93
N ILE A 139 11.07 25.69 -12.26
CA ILE A 139 10.31 26.81 -11.64
C ILE A 139 10.32 26.66 -10.12
N GLN A 140 9.97 25.47 -9.62
CA GLN A 140 9.89 25.16 -8.20
C GLN A 140 11.22 25.32 -7.47
N ARG A 141 12.34 24.95 -8.10
CA ARG A 141 13.66 25.14 -7.51
C ARG A 141 14.01 26.61 -7.37
N CYS A 142 13.46 27.49 -8.20
CA CYS A 142 13.72 28.93 -8.14
C CYS A 142 12.86 29.64 -7.07
N LEU A 143 11.70 29.09 -6.72
CA LEU A 143 10.77 29.67 -5.74
C LEU A 143 11.09 29.24 -4.30
N PRO A 144 10.67 30.01 -3.28
CA PRO A 144 10.75 29.58 -1.88
C PRO A 144 10.04 28.25 -1.63
N PRO A 145 10.54 27.39 -0.72
CA PRO A 145 9.90 26.11 -0.44
C PRO A 145 8.51 26.31 0.16
N PHE A 146 7.51 25.60 -0.38
CA PHE A 146 6.16 25.60 0.14
C PHE A 146 6.10 24.72 1.40
N ARG A 147 5.57 25.25 2.50
CA ARG A 147 5.37 24.46 3.72
C ARG A 147 3.95 23.91 3.74
N LEU A 148 3.79 22.68 4.22
CA LEU A 148 2.46 22.14 4.45
C LEU A 148 1.71 23.08 5.42
N PRO A 149 0.41 23.36 5.20
CA PRO A 149 -0.39 24.26 6.04
C PRO A 149 -0.83 23.58 7.36
N VAL A 150 0.12 22.96 8.04
CA VAL A 150 0.02 22.35 9.37
C VAL A 150 1.08 22.94 10.29
N ALA A 151 0.83 22.95 11.60
CA ALA A 151 1.75 23.54 12.56
C ALA A 151 3.07 22.73 12.69
N SER A 152 2.97 21.40 12.63
CA SER A 152 4.11 20.47 12.64
C SER A 152 3.95 19.39 11.58
N LEU A 153 5.06 18.81 11.12
CA LEU A 153 5.04 17.61 10.27
C LEU A 153 4.70 16.36 11.08
N ASP A 154 5.06 16.34 12.35
CA ASP A 154 4.67 15.27 13.27
C ASP A 154 3.14 15.30 13.46
N GLY A 155 2.55 14.12 13.68
CA GLY A 155 1.12 14.00 13.99
C GLY A 155 0.76 14.70 15.31
N PRO A 156 -0.50 15.13 15.49
CA PRO A 156 -0.93 15.80 16.73
C PRO A 156 -1.04 14.85 17.94
N ILE A 157 -0.96 13.54 17.71
CA ILE A 157 -1.01 12.50 18.74
C ILE A 157 0.32 11.77 18.77
N ALA A 158 0.90 11.66 19.96
CA ALA A 158 2.10 10.89 20.23
C ALA A 158 1.80 9.75 21.20
N TRP A 159 2.47 8.61 21.00
CA TRP A 159 2.44 7.51 21.97
C TRP A 159 3.65 7.61 22.89
N PRO A 160 3.47 7.65 24.22
CA PRO A 160 4.60 7.78 25.13
C PRO A 160 5.47 6.53 25.07
N PRO A 161 6.80 6.65 25.14
CA PRO A 161 7.66 5.49 25.26
C PRO A 161 7.37 4.76 26.59
N PRO A 162 7.57 3.44 26.66
CA PRO A 162 7.36 2.68 27.89
C PRO A 162 8.14 3.26 29.07
N GLU A 163 7.61 3.16 30.30
CA GLU A 163 8.26 3.73 31.50
C GLU A 163 9.73 3.28 31.69
N TRP A 164 10.06 2.04 31.31
CA TRP A 164 11.43 1.53 31.41
C TRP A 164 12.39 2.25 30.45
N ALA A 165 11.92 2.68 29.28
CA ALA A 165 12.71 3.45 28.33
C ALA A 165 12.96 4.88 28.86
N SER A 166 11.99 5.46 29.56
CA SER A 166 12.17 6.72 30.29
C SER A 166 13.20 6.61 31.43
N ARG A 167 13.24 5.47 32.14
CA ARG A 167 14.24 5.20 33.19
C ARG A 167 15.64 4.93 32.61
N ALA A 168 15.73 4.27 31.47
CA ALA A 168 17.00 4.05 30.76
C ALA A 168 17.58 5.37 30.17
N GLY A 169 16.71 6.28 29.72
CA GLY A 169 17.11 7.61 29.25
C GLY A 169 17.71 8.50 30.34
N ALA A 170 17.30 8.33 31.60
CA ALA A 170 17.87 9.05 32.74
C ALA A 170 19.31 8.60 33.08
N HIS A 171 19.68 7.36 32.74
CA HIS A 171 21.05 6.84 32.90
C HIS A 171 21.96 7.17 31.71
N ARG A 172 21.43 7.32 30.49
CA ARG A 172 22.20 7.73 29.31
C ARG A 172 22.46 9.24 29.21
N ALA A 173 21.65 10.06 29.89
CA ALA A 173 21.83 11.53 29.90
C ALA A 173 23.07 12.02 30.69
N ARG A 174 23.88 11.12 31.27
CA ARG A 174 25.12 11.47 31.98
C ARG A 174 26.43 11.08 31.29
N ASP A 175 26.42 10.17 30.29
CA ASP A 175 27.68 9.61 29.77
C ASP A 175 27.95 9.76 28.26
N ASP A 176 27.05 10.33 27.44
CA ASP A 176 27.34 10.56 26.01
C ASP A 176 27.33 12.05 25.63
N ALA A 177 28.42 12.74 25.99
CA ALA A 177 28.85 13.96 25.32
C ALA A 177 30.05 13.64 24.42
N VAL A 178 29.80 13.01 23.26
CA VAL A 178 30.75 12.91 22.15
C VAL A 178 30.13 13.59 20.92
N PRO A 179 30.83 14.53 20.27
CA PRO A 179 30.27 15.31 19.18
C PRO A 179 30.35 14.55 17.85
N GLY A 180 29.20 14.39 17.20
CA GLY A 180 29.09 14.24 15.75
C GLY A 180 29.36 12.85 15.20
N ASP A 181 28.29 12.05 15.09
CA ASP A 181 28.03 11.32 13.84
C ASP A 181 26.51 11.15 13.66
N GLY A 182 26.04 11.38 12.44
CA GLY A 182 24.61 11.48 12.13
C GLY A 182 23.87 10.12 12.22
N PRO A 183 22.52 10.12 12.29
CA PRO A 183 21.75 8.89 12.32
C PRO A 183 21.78 8.20 10.95
N GLY A 184 22.79 7.36 10.75
CA GLY A 184 22.87 6.40 9.64
C GLY A 184 22.00 5.18 9.93
N SER A 185 21.26 4.73 8.90
CA SER A 185 20.51 3.47 8.86
C SER A 185 19.11 3.43 9.53
N LEU A 186 18.21 4.32 9.09
CA LEU A 186 16.74 4.10 9.15
C LEU A 186 16.08 4.16 7.75
N MET A 187 16.89 4.28 6.70
CA MET A 187 16.42 4.54 5.34
C MET A 187 16.43 3.27 4.48
N ALA A 188 15.43 2.43 4.69
CA ALA A 188 14.96 1.48 3.69
C ALA A 188 13.47 1.76 3.38
N MET A 189 13.15 3.03 3.13
CA MET A 189 11.79 3.48 2.81
C MET A 189 11.77 3.93 1.35
N ASP A 190 11.08 3.14 0.54
CA ASP A 190 10.84 3.22 -0.92
C ASP A 190 11.50 2.12 -1.79
N ALA A 191 12.43 1.33 -1.24
CA ALA A 191 12.95 0.14 -1.95
C ALA A 191 11.93 -1.02 -2.04
N GLU A 192 10.83 -0.96 -1.28
CA GLU A 192 9.79 -2.00 -1.29
C GLU A 192 9.03 -2.13 -2.62
N GLU A 193 9.19 -1.18 -3.53
CA GLU A 193 8.26 -1.03 -4.64
C GLU A 193 8.94 -1.06 -6.02
N SER A 194 10.26 -1.24 -6.08
CA SER A 194 10.99 -1.44 -7.33
C SER A 194 12.12 -2.45 -7.19
N SER A 195 11.81 -3.72 -7.43
CA SER A 195 12.79 -4.62 -8.04
C SER A 195 12.16 -5.25 -9.28
N GLN A 196 12.94 -5.18 -10.37
CA GLN A 196 12.66 -5.64 -11.74
C GLN A 196 11.95 -4.66 -12.69
N SER A 197 12.65 -3.58 -13.05
CA SER A 197 12.82 -3.16 -14.46
C SER A 197 13.91 -2.08 -14.60
N ALA A 198 15.12 -2.46 -15.03
CA ALA A 198 16.02 -1.68 -15.89
C ALA A 198 17.40 -2.36 -15.93
N THR A 199 17.64 -3.15 -16.98
CA THR A 199 18.99 -3.36 -17.49
C THR A 199 19.41 -2.07 -18.20
N SER A 200 20.27 -1.28 -17.58
CA SER A 200 21.13 -0.34 -18.29
C SER A 200 22.43 -0.17 -17.53
N SER A 201 23.49 -0.69 -18.14
CA SER A 201 24.86 -0.44 -17.76
C SER A 201 25.16 1.06 -17.88
N SER A 202 25.55 1.68 -16.77
CA SER A 202 26.44 2.85 -16.81
C SER A 202 27.17 2.96 -15.48
N SER A 203 28.43 2.57 -15.53
CA SER A 203 29.46 2.83 -14.54
C SER A 203 29.63 4.33 -14.30
N GLU A 204 29.38 4.81 -13.09
CA GLU A 204 30.00 6.02 -12.56
C GLU A 204 30.50 5.69 -11.15
N HIS A 205 31.78 5.30 -11.10
CA HIS A 205 32.62 5.39 -9.91
C HIS A 205 32.80 6.88 -9.59
N GLU A 206 32.52 7.29 -8.36
CA GLU A 206 33.37 8.26 -7.66
C GLU A 206 33.65 7.72 -6.26
N ALA A 207 34.89 8.00 -5.84
CA ALA A 207 35.59 7.37 -4.75
C ALA A 207 35.15 7.93 -3.39
N ASP A 208 34.80 7.05 -2.48
CA ASP A 208 35.13 7.20 -1.07
C ASP A 208 36.07 6.05 -0.73
N SER A 209 37.36 6.39 -0.68
CA SER A 209 38.44 5.52 -0.23
C SER A 209 38.57 5.62 1.28
N GLU A 210 38.72 4.46 1.91
CA GLU A 210 39.34 4.21 3.22
C GLU A 210 38.52 4.57 4.47
N ASN A 211 37.69 3.60 4.89
CA ASN A 211 37.75 3.01 6.23
C ASN A 211 37.03 1.65 6.20
N GLU A 212 37.72 0.65 5.64
CA GLU A 212 37.47 -0.75 5.98
C GLU A 212 38.32 -1.12 7.20
N LEU A 213 37.82 -2.07 8.00
CA LEU A 213 38.37 -2.63 9.24
C LEU A 213 37.77 -2.05 10.53
N ASP A 214 36.49 -2.28 10.82
CA ASP A 214 36.09 -2.66 12.21
C ASP A 214 34.71 -3.33 12.42
N ASP A 215 34.01 -3.81 11.39
CA ASP A 215 32.67 -4.42 11.58
C ASP A 215 32.66 -5.95 11.67
N MET A 216 33.82 -6.56 11.96
CA MET A 216 33.97 -8.02 12.14
C MET A 216 34.10 -8.46 13.61
N GLN A 217 33.76 -7.58 14.56
CA GLN A 217 33.75 -7.88 16.01
C GLN A 217 32.53 -7.27 16.72
N SER A 218 31.32 -7.64 16.30
CA SER A 218 30.13 -7.48 17.15
C SER A 218 29.18 -8.69 17.12
N HIS A 219 29.71 -9.87 16.77
CA HIS A 219 29.10 -11.17 17.11
C HIS A 219 29.27 -11.54 18.60
N ALA A 220 29.19 -10.54 19.48
CA ALA A 220 28.96 -10.76 20.91
C ALA A 220 27.45 -10.80 21.11
N VAL A 221 26.93 -12.02 21.01
CA VAL A 221 25.72 -12.53 21.65
C VAL A 221 25.15 -11.58 22.72
N LEU A 222 24.14 -10.79 22.37
CA LEU A 222 23.16 -10.29 23.34
C LEU A 222 22.07 -11.36 23.50
N SER A 223 22.43 -12.49 24.11
CA SER A 223 21.51 -13.52 24.60
C SER A 223 20.80 -13.07 25.88
N GLY A 224 20.21 -11.87 25.87
CA GLY A 224 19.66 -11.24 27.08
C GLY A 224 18.18 -11.51 27.33
N ASN A 225 17.35 -11.61 26.28
CA ASN A 225 15.88 -11.59 26.46
C ASN A 225 15.14 -12.84 25.91
N GLU A 226 15.79 -13.73 25.14
CA GLU A 226 15.12 -14.92 24.58
C GLU A 226 15.25 -16.19 25.44
N THR A 227 16.11 -16.21 26.46
CA THR A 227 16.46 -17.42 27.22
C THR A 227 15.51 -17.78 28.37
N ASP A 228 14.63 -16.86 28.79
CA ASP A 228 13.68 -17.06 29.90
C ASP A 228 12.22 -17.25 29.45
N LEU A 229 11.98 -17.45 28.15
CA LEU A 229 10.61 -17.70 27.66
C LEU A 229 10.14 -19.11 28.05
N ASP A 230 9.22 -19.20 29.02
CA ASP A 230 8.54 -20.46 29.32
C ASP A 230 7.56 -20.84 28.19
N LEU A 231 8.05 -21.61 27.23
CA LEU A 231 7.25 -22.10 26.11
C LEU A 231 6.06 -22.95 26.57
N LEU A 232 6.10 -23.56 27.77
CA LEU A 232 5.01 -24.42 28.25
C LEU A 232 3.73 -23.63 28.51
N GLU A 233 3.81 -22.33 28.79
CA GLU A 233 2.62 -21.48 28.92
C GLU A 233 1.78 -21.45 27.64
N TYR A 234 2.40 -21.68 26.47
CA TYR A 234 1.71 -21.70 25.19
C TYR A 234 0.97 -22.99 24.91
N ALA A 235 1.19 -24.06 25.69
CA ALA A 235 0.46 -25.32 25.56
C ALA A 235 -1.06 -25.13 25.65
N ARG A 236 -1.53 -24.12 26.39
CA ARG A 236 -2.96 -23.77 26.52
C ARG A 236 -3.63 -23.40 25.21
N PHE A 237 -2.86 -22.99 24.19
CA PHE A 237 -3.38 -22.61 22.88
C PHE A 237 -3.58 -23.81 21.95
N PHE A 238 -3.24 -25.03 22.39
CA PHE A 238 -3.27 -26.24 21.58
C PHE A 238 -4.07 -27.36 22.27
N PRO A 239 -5.37 -27.17 22.52
CA PRO A 239 -6.23 -28.19 23.13
C PRO A 239 -6.20 -29.52 22.36
N GLU A 240 -5.99 -29.48 21.05
CA GLU A 240 -5.88 -30.65 20.20
C GLU A 240 -4.67 -31.53 20.54
N LEU A 241 -3.60 -30.96 21.11
CA LEU A 241 -2.41 -31.69 21.54
C LEU A 241 -2.53 -32.18 22.99
N GLN A 242 -3.36 -31.54 23.81
CA GLN A 242 -3.56 -31.90 25.22
C GLN A 242 -4.36 -33.20 25.40
N ALA A 243 -5.15 -33.61 24.40
CA ALA A 243 -5.95 -34.83 24.44
C ALA A 243 -5.14 -36.14 24.55
N GLN A 244 -3.81 -36.09 24.39
CA GLN A 244 -2.92 -37.25 24.60
C GLN A 244 -2.51 -37.48 26.06
N ASN A 245 -2.61 -36.47 26.94
CA ASN A 245 -2.13 -36.59 28.31
C ASN A 245 -3.24 -37.07 29.25
N GLY A 246 -3.39 -38.38 29.37
CA GLY A 246 -3.98 -39.04 30.54
C GLY A 246 -3.19 -38.83 31.84
N CYS A 247 -2.60 -37.65 32.04
CA CYS A 247 -1.94 -37.24 33.27
C CYS A 247 -2.71 -36.05 33.85
N MET A 248 -3.79 -36.38 34.57
CA MET A 248 -4.33 -35.51 35.62
C MET A 248 -3.22 -35.24 36.62
N GLY A 249 -2.87 -33.96 36.81
CA GLY A 249 -1.83 -33.62 37.77
C GLY A 249 -1.63 -32.15 38.10
N VAL A 250 -2.02 -31.18 37.28
CA VAL A 250 -1.97 -29.75 37.65
C VAL A 250 -3.00 -29.01 36.76
N LEU A 251 -3.86 -28.17 37.34
CA LEU A 251 -4.93 -27.34 36.71
C LEU A 251 -6.38 -27.68 37.10
N SER A 252 -6.63 -28.43 38.19
CA SER A 252 -8.00 -28.60 38.72
C SER A 252 -8.54 -27.42 39.55
N GLU A 253 -7.85 -26.28 39.63
CA GLU A 253 -8.30 -25.14 40.48
C GLU A 253 -8.79 -23.90 39.73
N VAL A 254 -8.74 -23.85 38.39
CA VAL A 254 -9.14 -22.62 37.65
C VAL A 254 -10.55 -22.69 37.04
N SER A 255 -11.20 -23.86 37.03
CA SER A 255 -12.50 -24.07 36.36
C SER A 255 -13.75 -23.88 37.24
N LYS A 256 -13.64 -23.37 38.47
CA LYS A 256 -14.80 -23.20 39.38
C LYS A 256 -15.43 -21.81 39.43
N ILE A 257 -15.18 -20.93 38.48
CA ILE A 257 -15.90 -19.64 38.42
C ILE A 257 -16.37 -19.37 37.00
N ARG A 258 -17.54 -19.92 36.64
CA ARG A 258 -18.57 -19.32 35.77
C ARG A 258 -19.63 -20.36 35.38
N GLU A 259 -20.62 -20.52 36.25
CA GLU A 259 -21.94 -20.98 35.83
C GLU A 259 -22.95 -19.91 36.20
N GLY A 260 -23.73 -19.47 35.20
CA GLY A 260 -24.71 -18.41 35.33
C GLY A 260 -25.57 -18.29 34.09
N SER A 261 -26.59 -19.15 34.02
CA SER A 261 -27.88 -19.02 33.31
C SER A 261 -27.90 -18.82 31.79
N ALA A 262 -28.29 -19.86 31.05
CA ALA A 262 -28.79 -19.77 29.68
C ALA A 262 -30.27 -20.19 29.66
N GLU A 263 -31.17 -19.28 29.28
CA GLU A 263 -32.56 -19.60 28.97
C GLU A 263 -32.72 -19.99 27.49
N SER A 264 -33.51 -21.03 27.28
CA SER A 264 -33.75 -21.71 26.00
C SER A 264 -34.83 -20.96 25.20
N GLY A 265 -34.48 -20.45 24.01
CA GLY A 265 -35.43 -20.02 22.98
C GLY A 265 -35.37 -20.92 21.76
N MET A 266 -36.49 -21.57 21.44
CA MET A 266 -36.68 -22.52 20.33
C MET A 266 -36.72 -21.78 18.98
N VAL A 267 -35.90 -22.18 17.99
CA VAL A 267 -35.94 -21.63 16.62
C VAL A 267 -36.22 -22.75 15.61
N THR A 268 -37.26 -22.52 14.80
CA THR A 268 -37.79 -23.40 13.76
C THR A 268 -36.96 -23.37 12.47
N SER A 269 -36.81 -24.54 11.86
CA SER A 269 -36.08 -24.82 10.61
C SER A 269 -36.66 -24.12 9.37
N ARG A 270 -35.80 -23.59 8.50
CA ARG A 270 -36.08 -23.33 7.08
C ARG A 270 -34.99 -23.94 6.19
N SER A 271 -35.42 -24.42 5.02
CA SER A 271 -34.68 -25.19 4.02
C SER A 271 -33.68 -24.36 3.20
N PRO A 272 -32.65 -24.99 2.60
CA PRO A 272 -31.55 -24.32 1.90
C PRO A 272 -31.90 -24.01 0.44
N ASP A 273 -31.56 -22.81 -0.02
CA ASP A 273 -31.54 -22.46 -1.44
C ASP A 273 -30.08 -22.25 -1.89
N ASP A 274 -29.80 -22.76 -3.08
CA ASP A 274 -28.48 -23.08 -3.64
C ASP A 274 -28.07 -21.94 -4.60
N SER A 275 -27.46 -20.89 -4.07
CA SER A 275 -26.67 -19.94 -4.87
C SER A 275 -25.64 -19.24 -4.00
N LEU A 276 -24.42 -19.08 -4.52
CA LEU A 276 -23.34 -18.35 -3.86
C LEU A 276 -23.51 -16.82 -3.94
N ASP A 277 -24.70 -16.34 -4.29
CA ASP A 277 -25.13 -14.97 -4.04
C ASP A 277 -25.53 -14.85 -2.57
N GLY A 278 -24.51 -14.91 -1.72
CA GLY A 278 -24.67 -14.77 -0.28
C GLY A 278 -25.31 -13.44 0.06
N GLN A 279 -26.62 -13.45 0.35
CA GLN A 279 -27.12 -12.54 1.37
C GLN A 279 -26.25 -12.78 2.60
N GLU A 280 -25.50 -11.76 3.04
CA GLU A 280 -24.79 -11.81 4.32
C GLU A 280 -25.73 -12.42 5.36
N PRO A 281 -25.31 -13.46 6.11
CA PRO A 281 -26.13 -14.00 7.17
C PRO A 281 -26.50 -12.82 8.08
N ALA A 282 -27.81 -12.62 8.28
CA ALA A 282 -28.39 -11.48 8.96
C ALA A 282 -27.46 -10.90 10.03
N GLY A 283 -26.92 -9.72 9.72
CA GLY A 283 -25.78 -9.10 10.36
C GLY A 283 -25.92 -8.99 11.87
N TRP A 284 -24.77 -8.83 12.53
CA TRP A 284 -24.73 -8.46 13.94
C TRP A 284 -25.79 -7.39 14.23
N GLN A 285 -26.51 -7.55 15.33
CA GLN A 285 -27.44 -6.51 15.75
C GLN A 285 -26.63 -5.23 15.99
N GLU A 286 -27.14 -4.07 15.57
CA GLU A 286 -26.43 -2.79 15.71
C GLU A 286 -25.92 -2.59 17.15
N GLU A 287 -26.70 -3.04 18.13
CA GLU A 287 -26.34 -3.03 19.56
C GLU A 287 -25.16 -3.95 19.94
N GLN A 288 -24.97 -5.08 19.24
CA GLN A 288 -23.78 -5.91 19.41
C GLN A 288 -22.53 -5.18 18.88
N TYR A 289 -22.61 -4.55 17.70
CA TYR A 289 -21.50 -3.76 17.16
C TYR A 289 -21.14 -2.61 18.10
N ARG A 290 -22.13 -1.83 18.58
CA ARG A 290 -21.91 -0.73 19.54
C ARG A 290 -21.15 -1.20 20.78
N ARG A 291 -21.55 -2.34 21.37
CA ARG A 291 -20.88 -2.90 22.55
C ARG A 291 -19.44 -3.30 22.27
N VAL A 292 -19.14 -3.94 21.14
CA VAL A 292 -17.75 -4.30 20.81
C VAL A 292 -16.90 -3.09 20.43
N ALA A 293 -17.49 -2.08 19.81
CA ALA A 293 -16.79 -0.83 19.49
C ALA A 293 -16.45 -0.03 20.73
N GLN A 294 -17.35 0.03 21.71
CA GLN A 294 -17.07 0.68 23.00
C GLN A 294 -16.01 -0.02 23.85
N SER A 295 -15.58 -1.22 23.50
CA SER A 295 -14.49 -1.92 24.21
C SER A 295 -13.14 -1.83 23.50
N THR A 296 -13.04 -1.13 22.36
CA THR A 296 -11.74 -0.84 21.74
C THR A 296 -11.04 0.31 22.46
N GLN A 297 -9.72 0.20 22.57
CA GLN A 297 -8.83 1.21 23.13
C GLN A 297 -8.06 1.86 21.97
N GLY A 298 -8.02 3.18 21.95
CA GLY A 298 -7.33 3.96 20.93
C GLY A 298 -6.82 5.26 21.52
N VAL A 299 -5.85 5.86 20.85
CA VAL A 299 -5.29 7.17 21.24
C VAL A 299 -5.98 8.31 20.51
N VAL A 300 -6.59 8.02 19.36
CA VAL A 300 -7.47 8.95 18.65
C VAL A 300 -8.76 9.16 19.46
N PRO A 301 -9.14 10.41 19.76
CA PRO A 301 -10.37 10.71 20.49
C PRO A 301 -11.58 10.48 19.59
N LEU A 302 -12.13 9.27 19.61
CA LEU A 302 -13.30 8.90 18.81
C LEU A 302 -14.54 9.68 19.28
N VAL A 303 -15.28 10.28 18.34
CA VAL A 303 -16.50 11.07 18.61
C VAL A 303 -17.78 10.43 18.06
N LYS A 304 -17.66 9.43 17.20
CA LYS A 304 -18.80 8.72 16.63
C LYS A 304 -18.45 7.30 16.18
N LEU A 305 -19.50 6.52 15.91
CA LEU A 305 -19.39 5.30 15.12
C LEU A 305 -19.62 5.64 13.64
N ALA A 306 -18.73 5.17 12.77
CA ALA A 306 -18.89 5.38 11.33
C ALA A 306 -20.07 4.55 10.80
N TYR A 307 -20.95 5.19 10.03
CA TYR A 307 -22.17 4.57 9.52
C TYR A 307 -21.92 3.30 8.68
N PRO A 308 -20.92 3.27 7.76
CA PRO A 308 -20.65 2.07 6.98
C PRO A 308 -20.30 0.85 7.84
N GLU A 309 -19.68 1.05 8.99
CA GLU A 309 -19.31 -0.05 9.89
C GLU A 309 -20.52 -0.59 10.67
N LEU A 310 -21.52 0.26 10.94
CA LEU A 310 -22.77 -0.13 11.61
C LEU A 310 -23.70 -0.91 10.70
N LYS A 311 -23.84 -0.45 9.45
CA LYS A 311 -24.80 -1.03 8.47
C LYS A 311 -24.19 -2.06 7.53
N GLY A 312 -22.86 -2.21 7.54
CA GLY A 312 -22.15 -3.17 6.71
C GLY A 312 -21.69 -2.61 5.37
N HIS A 313 -20.85 -3.41 4.71
CA HIS A 313 -20.05 -2.97 3.56
C HIS A 313 -20.61 -3.41 2.20
N ASN A 314 -21.83 -3.97 2.15
CA ASN A 314 -22.39 -4.70 1.02
C ASN A 314 -22.21 -3.99 -0.34
N HIS A 315 -21.24 -4.46 -1.10
CA HIS A 315 -21.08 -4.15 -2.51
C HIS A 315 -21.90 -5.19 -3.29
N ARG A 316 -23.09 -4.81 -3.75
CA ARG A 316 -23.89 -5.61 -4.69
C ARG A 316 -23.68 -5.03 -6.08
N GLY A 317 -23.01 -5.76 -6.96
CA GLY A 317 -22.82 -5.30 -8.34
C GLY A 317 -21.75 -6.06 -9.11
N ASP A 318 -21.68 -5.72 -10.39
CA ASP A 318 -20.64 -6.16 -11.32
C ASP A 318 -19.27 -5.55 -10.97
N LEU A 319 -18.23 -6.07 -11.60
CA LEU A 319 -16.85 -5.58 -11.46
C LEU A 319 -16.75 -4.09 -11.80
N GLU A 320 -16.44 -3.28 -10.80
CA GLU A 320 -16.13 -1.87 -11.02
C GLU A 320 -14.77 -1.73 -11.74
N PRO A 321 -14.68 -0.91 -12.80
CA PRO A 321 -13.46 -0.75 -13.55
C PRO A 321 -12.36 -0.08 -12.70
N LEU A 322 -11.12 -0.50 -12.95
CA LEU A 322 -9.93 0.15 -12.40
C LEU A 322 -9.70 1.52 -13.06
N ASN A 323 -9.02 2.43 -12.35
CA ASN A 323 -8.62 3.72 -12.94
C ASN A 323 -7.70 3.46 -14.14
N PRO A 324 -8.02 3.94 -15.36
CA PRO A 324 -7.15 3.78 -16.52
C PRO A 324 -5.86 4.58 -16.33
N ASP A 325 -4.77 4.12 -16.95
CA ASP A 325 -3.49 4.85 -17.00
C ASP A 325 -3.62 6.09 -17.92
N ASN A 326 -4.20 7.17 -17.39
CA ASN A 326 -4.38 8.41 -18.12
C ASN A 326 -4.03 9.64 -17.26
N ASN A 327 -2.78 10.08 -17.38
CA ASN A 327 -2.27 11.24 -16.65
C ASN A 327 -2.49 12.60 -17.37
N MET A 328 -3.40 12.69 -18.36
CA MET A 328 -3.67 13.92 -19.11
C MET A 328 -4.03 15.12 -18.21
N HIS A 329 -4.66 14.86 -17.06
CA HIS A 329 -5.12 15.92 -16.15
C HIS A 329 -4.03 16.47 -15.22
N ALA A 330 -2.90 15.77 -15.04
CA ALA A 330 -1.83 16.25 -14.17
C ALA A 330 -1.23 17.57 -14.66
N ARG A 331 -1.17 17.78 -15.98
CA ARG A 331 -0.64 19.01 -16.58
C ARG A 331 -1.31 20.25 -16.06
N ALA A 332 -2.64 20.30 -16.20
CA ALA A 332 -3.45 21.45 -15.83
C ALA A 332 -3.31 21.73 -14.33
N LYS A 333 -3.33 20.69 -13.50
CA LYS A 333 -3.18 20.81 -12.04
C LYS A 333 -1.78 21.23 -11.61
N LEU A 334 -0.73 20.75 -12.28
CA LEU A 334 0.64 21.17 -12.03
C LEU A 334 0.86 22.65 -12.39
N LEU A 335 0.37 23.10 -13.56
CA LEU A 335 0.46 24.50 -13.99
C LEU A 335 -0.37 25.42 -13.11
N GLU A 336 -1.53 24.98 -12.65
CA GLU A 336 -2.34 25.68 -11.66
C GLU A 336 -1.56 25.88 -10.36
N HIS A 337 -1.00 24.80 -9.80
CA HIS A 337 -0.26 24.84 -8.54
C HIS A 337 0.96 25.78 -8.61
N VAL A 338 1.73 25.72 -9.70
CA VAL A 338 2.84 26.66 -9.97
C VAL A 338 2.34 28.10 -10.15
N GLY A 339 1.23 28.29 -10.86
CA GLY A 339 0.66 29.62 -11.13
C GLY A 339 0.24 30.35 -9.85
N VAL A 340 -0.29 29.64 -8.85
CA VAL A 340 -0.62 30.19 -7.54
C VAL A 340 0.62 30.74 -6.84
N GLN A 341 1.74 30.00 -6.84
CA GLN A 341 2.98 30.47 -6.22
C GLN A 341 3.57 31.71 -6.90
N LEU A 342 3.40 31.83 -8.21
CA LEU A 342 3.84 32.99 -8.97
C LEU A 342 2.92 34.21 -8.80
N GLY A 343 1.83 34.11 -8.03
CA GLY A 343 0.81 35.15 -7.91
C GLY A 343 0.00 35.35 -9.20
N MET A 344 0.05 34.39 -10.13
CA MET A 344 -0.71 34.43 -11.40
C MET A 344 -2.14 33.94 -11.23
N LYS A 345 -2.46 33.27 -10.11
CA LYS A 345 -3.80 32.83 -9.72
C LYS A 345 -4.10 33.25 -8.29
N VAL A 346 -5.27 33.84 -8.07
CA VAL A 346 -5.79 34.14 -6.74
C VAL A 346 -6.53 32.92 -6.21
N VAL A 347 -6.24 32.53 -4.98
CA VAL A 347 -6.85 31.39 -4.30
C VAL A 347 -7.45 31.89 -3.00
N THR A 348 -8.74 31.68 -2.81
CA THR A 348 -9.39 31.83 -1.51
C THR A 348 -8.91 30.71 -0.60
N SER A 349 -8.66 30.97 0.68
CA SER A 349 -8.27 29.91 1.64
C SER A 349 -9.17 29.98 2.85
N ARG A 350 -9.99 28.94 3.06
CA ARG A 350 -10.85 28.79 4.22
C ARG A 350 -10.68 27.39 4.81
N VAL A 351 -10.24 27.31 6.06
CA VAL A 351 -10.14 26.03 6.78
C VAL A 351 -11.55 25.50 7.03
N ALA A 352 -11.83 24.29 6.54
CA ALA A 352 -13.11 23.61 6.69
C ALA A 352 -13.06 22.52 7.78
N TYR A 353 -11.86 22.00 8.07
CA TYR A 353 -11.61 21.02 9.13
C TYR A 353 -10.15 21.09 9.57
N ASP A 354 -9.90 21.06 10.88
CA ASP A 354 -8.56 21.07 11.47
C ASP A 354 -8.49 20.08 12.64
N TYR A 355 -7.94 18.90 12.38
CA TYR A 355 -7.82 17.83 13.36
C TYR A 355 -6.91 18.20 14.53
N ASP A 356 -5.83 18.94 14.26
CA ASP A 356 -4.86 19.35 15.29
C ASP A 356 -5.56 20.23 16.34
N GLU A 357 -6.41 21.18 15.90
CA GLU A 357 -7.22 22.04 16.77
C GLU A 357 -8.27 21.23 17.56
N LEU A 358 -8.94 20.29 16.89
CA LEU A 358 -9.97 19.45 17.50
C LEU A 358 -9.41 18.57 18.62
N VAL A 359 -8.25 17.94 18.41
CA VAL A 359 -7.62 17.08 19.43
C VAL A 359 -7.03 17.90 20.58
N ALA A 360 -6.53 19.10 20.30
CA ALA A 360 -5.94 19.97 21.33
C ALA A 360 -6.99 20.62 22.24
N HIS A 361 -8.19 20.90 21.74
CA HIS A 361 -9.16 21.75 22.44
C HIS A 361 -10.54 21.12 22.69
N GLN A 362 -10.90 20.03 22.00
CA GLN A 362 -12.17 19.36 22.23
C GLN A 362 -11.97 18.08 23.03
N LEU A 363 -12.65 18.02 24.17
CA LEU A 363 -12.77 16.76 24.89
C LEU A 363 -13.62 15.79 24.05
N PRO A 364 -13.22 14.50 23.96
CA PRO A 364 -14.08 13.49 23.36
C PRO A 364 -15.42 13.44 24.11
N PRO A 365 -16.54 13.16 23.42
CA PRO A 365 -17.83 13.04 24.07
C PRO A 365 -17.84 11.89 25.08
N GLU A 366 -18.68 12.00 26.11
CA GLU A 366 -18.93 10.89 27.02
C GLU A 366 -19.50 9.69 26.24
N ARG A 367 -18.93 8.51 26.47
CA ARG A 367 -19.45 7.25 25.91
C ARG A 367 -20.85 6.98 26.50
N PRO A 368 -21.77 6.34 25.77
CA PRO A 368 -21.56 5.56 24.54
C PRO A 368 -21.48 6.39 23.26
N LEU A 369 -20.58 6.00 22.34
CA LEU A 369 -20.52 6.58 20.99
C LEU A 369 -21.79 6.20 20.21
N GLY A 370 -22.37 7.18 19.52
CA GLY A 370 -23.55 7.01 18.67
C GLY A 370 -23.27 7.29 17.19
N ASN A 371 -24.33 7.23 16.39
CA ASN A 371 -24.36 7.68 15.00
C ASN A 371 -25.71 8.35 14.73
N ASP A 372 -25.70 9.51 14.08
CA ASP A 372 -26.89 10.30 13.73
C ASP A 372 -26.97 10.60 12.22
N ASP A 373 -26.26 9.83 11.39
CA ASP A 373 -26.06 10.16 9.99
C ASP A 373 -27.33 10.02 9.15
N GLU A 374 -28.17 9.03 9.42
CA GLU A 374 -29.47 8.89 8.72
C GLU A 374 -30.33 10.14 8.95
N ALA A 375 -30.39 10.63 10.19
CA ALA A 375 -31.15 11.82 10.55
C ALA A 375 -30.56 13.07 9.86
N ARG A 376 -29.23 13.21 9.86
CA ARG A 376 -28.54 14.31 9.18
C ARG A 376 -28.76 14.28 7.66
N ALA A 377 -28.64 13.12 7.02
CA ALA A 377 -28.86 12.95 5.60
C ALA A 377 -30.34 13.19 5.20
N ALA A 378 -31.28 12.78 6.05
CA ALA A 378 -32.72 13.00 5.83
C ALA A 378 -33.12 14.48 5.83
N LEU A 379 -32.40 15.34 6.57
CA LEU A 379 -32.64 16.79 6.56
C LEU A 379 -32.29 17.44 5.21
N GLY A 380 -31.43 16.82 4.39
CA GLY A 380 -31.03 17.34 3.08
C GLY A 380 -30.43 18.75 3.10
N ARG A 381 -29.86 19.16 4.25
CA ARG A 381 -29.30 20.52 4.45
C ARG A 381 -27.95 20.64 3.77
N VAL A 382 -27.78 21.71 2.99
CA VAL A 382 -26.49 22.02 2.36
C VAL A 382 -25.65 22.93 3.28
N CYS A 383 -24.44 22.49 3.60
CA CYS A 383 -23.35 23.21 4.24
C CYS A 383 -22.34 23.72 3.20
N VAL A 384 -21.95 24.99 3.30
CA VAL A 384 -20.83 25.57 2.56
C VAL A 384 -19.94 26.30 3.57
N PRO A 385 -18.67 25.89 3.77
CA PRO A 385 -17.96 24.77 3.13
C PRO A 385 -18.53 23.39 3.50
N LEU A 386 -18.03 22.37 2.79
CA LEU A 386 -18.16 20.96 3.17
C LEU A 386 -17.72 20.79 4.62
N ARG A 387 -18.47 19.99 5.38
CA ARG A 387 -18.04 19.55 6.71
C ARG A 387 -17.31 18.23 6.58
N PHE A 388 -16.29 18.04 7.40
CA PHE A 388 -15.51 16.79 7.45
C PHE A 388 -15.44 16.28 8.88
N GLU A 389 -15.28 14.97 9.04
CA GLU A 389 -15.00 14.32 10.32
C GLU A 389 -14.14 13.07 10.08
N SER A 390 -13.18 12.81 10.96
CA SER A 390 -12.34 11.62 10.91
C SER A 390 -12.05 11.02 12.28
N ARG A 391 -12.63 11.56 13.35
CA ARG A 391 -12.53 11.04 14.72
C ARG A 391 -13.48 9.86 14.93
N PHE A 392 -13.28 8.80 14.17
CA PHE A 392 -13.94 7.51 14.33
C PHE A 392 -12.93 6.41 14.03
N GLU A 393 -13.24 5.16 14.37
CA GLU A 393 -12.30 4.06 14.24
C GLU A 393 -11.78 3.92 12.80
N SER A 394 -10.46 3.80 12.64
CA SER A 394 -9.76 3.82 11.35
C SER A 394 -9.88 5.12 10.53
N GLY A 395 -10.49 6.17 11.07
CA GLY A 395 -10.57 7.47 10.39
C GLY A 395 -9.20 8.15 10.27
N ASN A 396 -8.92 8.74 9.10
CA ASN A 396 -7.71 9.52 8.85
C ASN A 396 -7.99 10.67 7.86
N LEU A 397 -7.99 11.88 8.41
CA LEU A 397 -7.91 13.18 7.74
C LEU A 397 -7.35 14.16 8.78
N ARG A 398 -6.30 14.91 8.45
CA ARG A 398 -5.71 15.89 9.36
C ARG A 398 -6.25 17.29 9.12
N LYS A 399 -6.38 17.70 7.86
CA LYS A 399 -6.83 19.06 7.53
C LYS A 399 -7.57 19.11 6.22
N ALA A 400 -8.62 19.92 6.15
CA ALA A 400 -9.32 20.27 4.91
C ALA A 400 -9.37 21.78 4.74
N ILE A 401 -8.89 22.26 3.60
CA ILE A 401 -8.84 23.69 3.26
C ILE A 401 -9.61 23.89 1.96
N GLN A 402 -10.67 24.67 2.01
CA GLN A 402 -11.38 25.12 0.82
C GLN A 402 -10.50 26.14 0.10
N VAL A 403 -10.11 25.81 -1.14
CA VAL A 403 -9.21 26.59 -2.01
C VAL A 403 -9.93 27.19 -3.23
N GLY A 404 -11.22 26.94 -3.36
CA GLY A 404 -12.13 27.55 -4.33
C GLY A 404 -13.56 27.16 -3.99
N ASP A 405 -14.54 27.62 -4.77
CA ASP A 405 -15.97 27.38 -4.46
C ASP A 405 -16.29 25.90 -4.25
N PHE A 406 -15.67 25.03 -5.05
CA PHE A 406 -15.83 23.57 -5.01
C PHE A 406 -14.50 22.81 -4.97
N GLU A 407 -13.41 23.45 -4.55
CA GLU A 407 -12.08 22.83 -4.49
C GLU A 407 -11.58 22.73 -3.05
N TYR A 408 -11.05 21.56 -2.68
CA TYR A 408 -10.52 21.28 -1.35
C TYR A 408 -9.13 20.65 -1.41
N ASP A 409 -8.18 21.26 -0.70
CA ASP A 409 -6.89 20.66 -0.37
C ASP A 409 -7.00 19.92 0.96
N LEU A 410 -6.75 18.62 0.92
CA LEU A 410 -6.79 17.70 2.05
C LEU A 410 -5.38 17.22 2.40
N ILE A 411 -5.12 17.10 3.70
CA ILE A 411 -3.86 16.62 4.27
C ILE A 411 -4.17 15.46 5.20
N MET A 412 -3.51 14.33 4.99
CA MET A 412 -3.67 13.14 5.83
C MET A 412 -2.77 13.24 7.07
N SER A 413 -3.19 12.60 8.15
CA SER A 413 -2.32 12.45 9.32
C SER A 413 -1.25 11.40 9.01
N PRO A 414 0.02 11.62 9.42
CA PRO A 414 0.97 10.53 9.46
C PRO A 414 0.53 9.46 10.48
N ASP A 415 1.13 8.28 10.38
CA ASP A 415 1.01 7.24 11.41
C ASP A 415 1.42 7.81 12.79
N VAL A 416 0.84 7.25 13.86
CA VAL A 416 1.14 7.67 15.23
C VAL A 416 2.65 7.53 15.49
N SER A 417 3.22 8.56 16.13
CA SER A 417 4.65 8.65 16.44
C SER A 417 5.59 8.68 15.22
N THR A 418 5.09 8.96 14.01
CA THR A 418 5.90 9.19 12.81
C THR A 418 5.60 10.56 12.18
N ASN A 419 6.44 10.95 11.23
CA ASN A 419 6.18 12.05 10.29
C ASN A 419 6.24 11.59 8.82
N PHE A 420 6.26 10.28 8.62
CA PHE A 420 6.36 9.59 7.34
C PHE A 420 5.40 8.39 7.37
N HIS A 421 4.68 8.14 6.26
CA HIS A 421 3.49 7.26 6.12
C HIS A 421 2.16 7.99 6.29
N HIS A 422 1.54 8.38 5.16
CA HIS A 422 0.30 9.18 5.09
C HIS A 422 -0.62 8.66 3.95
N ARG A 423 -0.58 7.33 3.68
CA ARG A 423 -1.22 6.73 2.49
C ARG A 423 -2.70 6.42 2.68
N TRP A 424 -3.06 5.94 3.86
CA TRP A 424 -4.44 5.61 4.24
C TRP A 424 -5.27 6.88 4.40
N PHE A 425 -6.50 6.86 3.89
CA PHE A 425 -7.51 7.87 4.19
C PHE A 425 -8.86 7.22 4.38
N TYR A 426 -9.59 7.70 5.38
CA TYR A 426 -10.98 7.35 5.65
C TYR A 426 -11.63 8.49 6.41
N PHE A 427 -12.59 9.18 5.82
CA PHE A 427 -13.23 10.32 6.46
C PHE A 427 -14.69 10.47 6.01
N GLU A 428 -15.50 11.07 6.87
CA GLU A 428 -16.84 11.53 6.54
C GLU A 428 -16.74 12.91 5.88
N THR A 429 -17.60 13.15 4.90
CA THR A 429 -17.95 14.49 4.44
C THR A 429 -19.46 14.65 4.43
N HIS A 430 -19.93 15.82 4.84
CA HIS A 430 -21.34 16.18 4.81
C HIS A 430 -21.53 17.41 3.92
N SER A 431 -22.51 17.27 3.03
CA SER A 431 -23.04 18.30 2.14
C SER A 431 -22.30 18.55 0.81
N GLY A 432 -22.31 17.56 -0.07
CA GLY A 432 -22.10 17.83 -1.50
C GLY A 432 -23.24 18.61 -2.16
N TYR A 433 -22.90 19.63 -2.95
CA TYR A 433 -23.65 20.02 -4.15
C TYR A 433 -22.66 20.12 -5.31
N GLY A 434 -23.05 19.61 -6.47
CA GLY A 434 -22.22 19.64 -7.68
C GLY A 434 -20.95 18.78 -7.61
N THR A 435 -20.08 18.96 -8.60
CA THR A 435 -18.79 18.27 -8.72
C THR A 435 -17.74 19.01 -7.92
N ASN A 436 -17.10 18.33 -6.96
CA ASN A 436 -16.08 18.91 -6.09
C ASN A 436 -14.70 18.35 -6.45
N ALA A 437 -13.70 19.22 -6.62
CA ALA A 437 -12.32 18.79 -6.83
C ALA A 437 -11.63 18.58 -5.48
N VAL A 438 -11.16 17.37 -5.25
CA VAL A 438 -10.47 16.98 -4.01
C VAL A 438 -9.00 16.71 -4.33
N ARG A 439 -8.11 17.36 -3.59
CA ARG A 439 -6.66 17.24 -3.72
C ARG A 439 -6.06 16.71 -2.42
N ILE A 440 -5.58 15.48 -2.41
CA ILE A 440 -4.95 14.85 -1.24
C ILE A 440 -3.43 14.93 -1.39
N THR A 441 -2.78 15.69 -0.52
CA THR A 441 -1.32 15.81 -0.47
C THR A 441 -0.69 14.67 0.35
N ARG A 442 0.30 13.98 -0.23
CA ARG A 442 0.99 12.80 0.32
C ARG A 442 2.44 12.70 -0.18
N ALA A 443 3.39 12.20 0.60
CA ALA A 443 4.72 11.81 0.11
C ALA A 443 4.75 10.44 -0.61
N GLY A 444 5.78 10.23 -1.43
CA GLY A 444 6.04 8.98 -2.17
C GLY A 444 5.33 8.89 -3.53
N ARG A 445 5.64 7.88 -4.34
CA ARG A 445 4.83 7.50 -5.51
C ARG A 445 3.76 6.49 -5.08
N GLY A 446 2.62 6.43 -5.79
CA GLY A 446 1.56 5.47 -5.50
C GLY A 446 0.85 5.01 -6.77
N SER A 447 0.10 3.92 -6.68
CA SER A 447 -0.72 3.33 -7.76
C SER A 447 -1.99 4.11 -8.08
N TRP A 448 -1.96 5.42 -7.89
CA TRP A 448 -3.06 6.29 -8.31
C TRP A 448 -2.93 6.71 -9.77
N ASP A 449 -1.72 6.61 -10.33
CA ASP A 449 -1.47 6.81 -11.76
C ASP A 449 -2.28 5.83 -12.63
N ALA A 450 -2.52 4.62 -12.12
CA ALA A 450 -3.37 3.59 -12.73
C ALA A 450 -3.85 2.61 -11.65
N GLY A 451 -5.13 2.23 -11.65
CA GLY A 451 -5.67 1.25 -10.71
C GLY A 451 -6.60 1.82 -9.65
N LEU A 452 -6.02 2.44 -8.61
CA LEU A 452 -6.76 2.88 -7.43
C LEU A 452 -7.77 3.98 -7.77
N CYS A 453 -9.02 3.76 -7.35
CA CYS A 453 -10.07 4.76 -7.30
C CYS A 453 -10.47 4.99 -5.85
N PRO A 454 -10.74 6.25 -5.42
CA PRO A 454 -11.41 6.48 -4.15
C PRO A 454 -12.72 5.69 -4.06
N LEU A 455 -13.04 5.22 -2.86
CA LEU A 455 -14.35 4.64 -2.57
C LEU A 455 -15.26 5.71 -1.97
N LEU A 456 -16.54 5.65 -2.28
CA LEU A 456 -17.59 6.44 -1.66
C LEU A 456 -18.71 5.55 -1.13
N TYR A 457 -19.14 5.84 0.10
CA TYR A 457 -20.35 5.31 0.70
C TYR A 457 -21.32 6.46 0.92
N SER A 458 -22.54 6.37 0.36
CA SER A 458 -23.60 7.36 0.55
C SER A 458 -24.62 6.83 1.56
N VAL A 459 -24.83 7.55 2.64
CA VAL A 459 -25.82 7.17 3.67
C VAL A 459 -27.22 7.13 3.07
N ARG A 460 -27.57 8.08 2.20
CA ARG A 460 -28.87 8.10 1.53
C ARG A 460 -29.06 6.96 0.52
N ASP A 461 -28.05 6.61 -0.28
CA ASP A 461 -28.13 5.43 -1.15
C ASP A 461 -28.26 4.13 -0.32
N ALA A 462 -27.58 4.04 0.82
CA ALA A 462 -27.71 2.90 1.73
C ALA A 462 -29.13 2.80 2.31
N CYS A 463 -29.73 3.91 2.77
CA CYS A 463 -31.10 3.91 3.29
C CYS A 463 -32.15 3.60 2.22
N LEU A 464 -31.99 4.15 1.01
CA LEU A 464 -33.01 4.05 -0.04
C LEU A 464 -32.91 2.75 -0.85
N ARG A 465 -31.70 2.22 -1.04
CA ARG A 465 -31.43 1.11 -1.98
C ARG A 465 -30.63 -0.03 -1.37
N GLY A 466 -30.18 0.09 -0.12
CA GLY A 466 -29.29 -0.90 0.50
C GLY A 466 -27.91 -0.96 -0.17
N ALA A 467 -27.47 0.12 -0.84
CA ALA A 467 -26.20 0.17 -1.52
C ALA A 467 -25.03 0.46 -0.55
N GLY A 468 -23.91 -0.23 -0.73
CA GLY A 468 -22.69 -0.01 0.07
C GLY A 468 -21.62 0.82 -0.64
N TRP A 469 -20.37 0.45 -0.41
CA TRP A 469 -19.19 1.11 -0.99
C TRP A 469 -19.14 0.93 -2.51
N ARG A 470 -18.74 1.99 -3.21
CA ARG A 470 -18.48 1.98 -4.66
C ARG A 470 -17.26 2.79 -5.04
N ARG A 471 -16.53 2.40 -6.09
CA ARG A 471 -15.46 3.20 -6.69
C ARG A 471 -16.04 4.44 -7.34
N VAL A 472 -15.39 5.56 -7.11
CA VAL A 472 -15.76 6.87 -7.64
C VAL A 472 -14.49 7.65 -7.99
N GLY A 473 -14.69 8.83 -8.57
CA GLY A 473 -13.61 9.74 -8.91
C GLY A 473 -13.43 9.82 -10.41
N GLU A 474 -13.49 11.04 -10.94
CA GLU A 474 -13.17 11.34 -12.33
C GLU A 474 -11.90 12.19 -12.39
N ARG A 475 -11.24 12.19 -13.56
CA ARG A 475 -10.03 13.01 -13.79
C ARG A 475 -8.96 12.77 -12.71
N ILE A 476 -8.83 11.52 -12.29
CA ILE A 476 -7.85 11.10 -11.29
C ILE A 476 -6.46 11.35 -11.88
N CYS A 477 -5.64 12.12 -11.17
CA CYS A 477 -4.25 12.31 -11.54
C CYS A 477 -3.36 12.38 -10.31
N TYR A 478 -2.10 12.01 -10.51
CA TYR A 478 -1.10 12.02 -9.47
C TYR A 478 0.14 12.75 -9.97
N PHE A 479 0.54 13.78 -9.22
CA PHE A 479 1.66 14.63 -9.64
C PHE A 479 2.50 15.05 -8.46
N ARG A 480 3.80 15.24 -8.71
CA ARG A 480 4.73 15.80 -7.74
C ARG A 480 4.31 17.23 -7.40
N ASN A 481 4.11 17.51 -6.12
CA ASN A 481 3.79 18.85 -5.65
C ASN A 481 5.04 19.55 -5.08
N GLN A 482 4.81 20.71 -4.48
CA GLN A 482 5.86 21.67 -4.11
C GLN A 482 6.18 21.69 -2.62
N TYR A 483 5.49 20.89 -1.81
CA TYR A 483 5.78 20.81 -0.40
C TYR A 483 7.12 20.09 -0.19
N VAL A 484 7.91 20.60 0.75
CA VAL A 484 9.26 20.09 1.06
C VAL A 484 9.25 19.44 2.45
N ARG A 485 9.81 18.23 2.56
CA ARG A 485 10.10 17.56 3.84
C ARG A 485 11.43 18.09 4.37
N ARG A 486 11.52 18.37 5.68
CA ARG A 486 12.81 18.79 6.28
C ARG A 486 13.83 17.64 6.16
N GLY A 487 15.11 17.96 5.93
CA GLY A 487 16.19 16.96 6.03
C GLY A 487 16.50 16.12 4.79
N HIS A 488 16.41 16.69 3.57
CA HIS A 488 16.72 16.02 2.29
C HIS A 488 15.76 14.90 1.85
N GLU A 489 14.68 14.65 2.59
CA GLU A 489 13.62 13.73 2.19
C GLU A 489 12.82 14.31 1.01
N GLY A 490 12.52 13.48 0.01
CA GLY A 490 11.98 13.89 -1.28
C GLY A 490 10.66 14.72 -1.27
N PRO A 491 10.17 15.11 -2.45
CA PRO A 491 8.98 15.95 -2.58
C PRO A 491 7.70 15.22 -2.12
N PHE A 492 6.71 15.98 -1.67
CA PHE A 492 5.34 15.48 -1.63
C PHE A 492 4.76 15.41 -3.06
N HIS A 493 3.64 14.71 -3.18
CA HIS A 493 2.84 14.49 -4.36
C HIS A 493 1.37 14.74 -4.00
N THR A 494 0.55 15.05 -5.00
CA THR A 494 -0.87 15.30 -4.82
C THR A 494 -1.66 14.34 -5.69
N LEU A 495 -2.57 13.60 -5.05
CA LEU A 495 -3.66 12.92 -5.71
C LEU A 495 -4.78 13.93 -5.92
N SER A 496 -5.20 14.16 -7.16
CA SER A 496 -6.35 15.02 -7.48
C SER A 496 -7.43 14.19 -8.16
N PHE A 497 -8.69 14.38 -7.78
CA PHE A 497 -9.84 13.79 -8.44
C PHE A 497 -11.08 14.67 -8.29
N CYS A 498 -12.02 14.52 -9.22
CA CYS A 498 -13.33 15.15 -9.16
C CYS A 498 -14.35 14.17 -8.60
N LEU A 499 -15.13 14.61 -7.62
CA LEU A 499 -16.14 13.81 -6.94
C LEU A 499 -17.53 14.39 -7.21
N HIS A 500 -18.43 13.55 -7.71
CA HIS A 500 -19.84 13.88 -7.81
C HIS A 500 -20.62 13.20 -6.67
N PHE A 501 -21.29 13.99 -5.86
CA PHE A 501 -22.12 13.47 -4.77
C PHE A 501 -23.48 13.00 -5.31
N PRO A 502 -23.95 11.78 -4.98
CA PRO A 502 -25.19 11.24 -5.53
C PRO A 502 -26.43 12.02 -5.10
N HIS A 503 -26.39 12.61 -3.90
CA HIS A 503 -27.54 13.31 -3.34
C HIS A 503 -27.12 14.64 -2.72
N ARG A 504 -27.99 15.65 -2.86
CA ARG A 504 -27.83 16.95 -2.22
C ARG A 504 -28.00 16.82 -0.71
N GLY A 505 -27.05 17.37 0.05
CA GLY A 505 -27.11 17.39 1.52
C GLY A 505 -26.90 16.02 2.17
N ASP A 506 -26.29 15.08 1.46
CA ASP A 506 -25.99 13.75 1.97
C ASP A 506 -24.80 13.74 2.93
N VAL A 507 -24.75 12.69 3.77
CA VAL A 507 -23.56 12.30 4.51
C VAL A 507 -22.89 11.17 3.72
N CYS A 508 -21.64 11.40 3.33
CA CYS A 508 -20.86 10.44 2.58
C CYS A 508 -19.57 10.12 3.30
N TYR A 509 -19.05 8.91 3.10
CA TYR A 509 -17.73 8.51 3.54
C TYR A 509 -16.84 8.27 2.35
N LEU A 510 -15.58 8.69 2.45
CA LEU A 510 -14.53 8.46 1.45
C LEU A 510 -13.41 7.62 2.05
N ALA A 511 -12.96 6.59 1.34
CA ALA A 511 -11.85 5.74 1.76
C ALA A 511 -10.93 5.36 0.58
N CYS A 512 -9.67 5.03 0.85
CA CYS A 512 -8.75 4.59 -0.21
C CYS A 512 -8.94 3.12 -0.61
N ALA A 513 -9.47 2.30 0.30
CA ALA A 513 -9.82 0.89 0.09
C ALA A 513 -10.94 0.51 1.06
N PHE A 514 -11.63 -0.61 0.82
CA PHE A 514 -12.81 -1.01 1.61
C PHE A 514 -12.42 -1.15 3.08
N PRO A 515 -12.92 -0.32 4.01
CA PRO A 515 -12.50 -0.36 5.40
C PRO A 515 -12.79 -1.71 6.05
N TYR A 516 -12.00 -2.07 7.06
CA TYR A 516 -12.22 -3.23 7.92
C TYR A 516 -11.70 -2.88 9.31
N THR A 517 -12.60 -2.41 10.17
CA THR A 517 -12.27 -1.96 11.53
C THR A 517 -11.97 -3.14 12.48
N PHE A 518 -11.30 -2.88 13.61
CA PHE A 518 -11.12 -3.89 14.65
C PHE A 518 -12.44 -4.24 15.33
N SER A 519 -13.34 -3.27 15.47
CA SER A 519 -14.73 -3.52 15.89
C SER A 519 -15.49 -4.44 14.94
N LEU A 520 -15.31 -4.27 13.63
CA LEU A 520 -15.87 -5.20 12.64
C LEU A 520 -15.28 -6.61 12.80
N LEU A 521 -13.97 -6.75 13.03
CA LEU A 521 -13.38 -8.04 13.37
C LEU A 521 -14.07 -8.67 14.59
N LYS A 522 -14.26 -7.90 15.66
CA LYS A 522 -14.91 -8.39 16.90
C LYS A 522 -16.35 -8.81 16.66
N ALA A 523 -17.08 -8.12 15.80
CA ALA A 523 -18.43 -8.50 15.38
C ALA A 523 -18.42 -9.82 14.58
N HIS A 524 -17.52 -9.98 13.61
CA HIS A 524 -17.35 -11.25 12.88
C HIS A 524 -16.98 -12.41 13.80
N LEU A 525 -16.02 -12.18 14.71
CA LEU A 525 -15.64 -13.17 15.73
C LEU A 525 -16.84 -13.60 16.59
N HIS A 526 -17.69 -12.66 16.98
CA HIS A 526 -18.92 -12.98 17.71
C HIS A 526 -19.84 -13.86 16.86
N CYS A 527 -20.08 -13.49 15.59
CA CYS A 527 -20.93 -14.26 14.69
C CYS A 527 -20.40 -15.69 14.49
N TRP A 528 -19.12 -15.84 14.11
CA TRP A 528 -18.48 -17.14 13.90
C TRP A 528 -18.59 -18.05 15.13
N MET A 529 -18.51 -17.49 16.34
CA MET A 529 -18.62 -18.26 17.57
C MET A 529 -20.03 -18.78 17.87
N HIS A 530 -21.07 -18.15 17.33
CA HIS A 530 -22.47 -18.49 17.63
C HIS A 530 -23.22 -19.14 16.47
N SER A 531 -22.69 -19.10 15.25
CA SER A 531 -23.40 -19.55 14.04
C SER A 531 -22.84 -20.83 13.39
N HIS A 532 -21.75 -21.41 13.90
CA HIS A 532 -21.16 -22.62 13.33
C HIS A 532 -21.84 -23.90 13.84
N ASP A 533 -21.74 -24.99 13.06
CA ASP A 533 -22.16 -26.31 13.52
C ASP A 533 -21.19 -26.87 14.57
N ALA A 534 -21.49 -26.64 15.84
CA ALA A 534 -20.69 -27.09 16.97
C ALA A 534 -20.63 -28.63 17.12
N SER A 535 -21.46 -29.39 16.39
CA SER A 535 -21.41 -30.87 16.43
C SER A 535 -20.23 -31.42 15.63
N SER A 536 -19.94 -30.82 14.47
CA SER A 536 -18.88 -31.27 13.56
C SER A 536 -17.64 -30.38 13.55
N ILE A 537 -17.76 -29.12 13.95
CA ILE A 537 -16.68 -28.12 13.91
C ILE A 537 -16.18 -27.83 15.32
N PHE A 538 -14.85 -27.88 15.49
CA PHE A 538 -14.18 -27.29 16.63
C PHE A 538 -13.68 -25.91 16.24
N LEU A 539 -14.26 -24.88 16.85
CA LEU A 539 -13.81 -23.49 16.73
C LEU A 539 -13.59 -22.95 18.14
N GLN A 540 -12.38 -22.51 18.43
CA GLN A 540 -12.05 -21.88 19.71
C GLN A 540 -11.34 -20.55 19.48
N ARG A 541 -11.80 -19.51 20.17
CA ARG A 541 -11.14 -18.22 20.26
C ARG A 541 -10.40 -18.11 21.59
N GLN A 542 -9.13 -17.71 21.53
CA GLN A 542 -8.32 -17.40 22.70
C GLN A 542 -7.69 -16.01 22.56
N GLU A 543 -7.33 -15.38 23.67
CA GLU A 543 -6.54 -14.15 23.69
C GLU A 543 -5.06 -14.52 23.68
N LEU A 544 -4.36 -14.19 22.60
CA LEU A 544 -2.93 -14.46 22.46
C LEU A 544 -2.12 -13.56 23.39
N CYS A 545 -2.37 -12.26 23.30
CA CYS A 545 -1.74 -11.22 24.10
C CYS A 545 -2.61 -9.96 24.06
N LYS A 546 -2.14 -8.90 24.72
CA LYS A 546 -2.65 -7.55 24.52
C LYS A 546 -1.64 -6.72 23.75
N THR A 547 -2.12 -5.80 22.94
CA THR A 547 -1.29 -4.78 22.30
C THR A 547 -0.79 -3.75 23.31
N THR A 548 0.05 -2.81 22.85
CA THR A 548 0.61 -1.77 23.72
C THR A 548 -0.47 -0.84 24.28
N SER A 549 -1.56 -0.59 23.55
CA SER A 549 -2.74 0.12 24.09
C SER A 549 -3.77 -0.77 24.80
N GLY A 550 -3.46 -2.06 24.98
CA GLY A 550 -4.27 -2.98 25.78
C GLY A 550 -5.41 -3.69 25.03
N ASN A 551 -5.47 -3.60 23.70
CA ASN A 551 -6.46 -4.34 22.91
C ASN A 551 -6.10 -5.84 22.85
N PRO A 552 -7.08 -6.74 23.03
CA PRO A 552 -6.82 -8.18 22.97
C PRO A 552 -6.56 -8.63 21.53
N VAL A 553 -5.50 -9.40 21.31
CA VAL A 553 -5.19 -10.01 20.01
C VAL A 553 -5.77 -11.42 19.97
N PRO A 554 -6.80 -11.68 19.15
CA PRO A 554 -7.43 -12.99 19.09
C PRO A 554 -6.59 -13.98 18.27
N VAL A 555 -6.48 -15.21 18.76
CA VAL A 555 -6.04 -16.39 17.99
C VAL A 555 -7.19 -17.39 17.90
N LEU A 556 -7.44 -17.92 16.71
CA LEU A 556 -8.48 -18.92 16.45
C LEU A 556 -7.87 -20.28 16.17
N THR A 557 -8.46 -21.31 16.76
CA THR A 557 -8.22 -22.72 16.41
C THR A 557 -9.46 -23.24 15.70
N LEU A 558 -9.31 -23.68 14.45
CA LEU A 558 -10.40 -24.22 13.64
C LEU A 558 -10.01 -25.58 13.06
N THR A 559 -10.78 -26.62 13.36
CA THR A 559 -10.60 -27.98 12.81
C THR A 559 -11.91 -28.79 12.95
N ALA A 560 -11.96 -30.04 12.47
CA ALA A 560 -13.10 -30.93 12.66
C ALA A 560 -13.11 -31.56 14.06
N LYS A 561 -14.27 -31.99 14.54
CA LYS A 561 -14.39 -32.92 15.68
C LYS A 561 -14.39 -34.38 15.19
N PRO A 562 -13.84 -35.33 15.96
CA PRO A 562 -13.07 -35.13 17.20
C PRO A 562 -11.70 -34.48 16.92
N LEU A 563 -11.08 -33.94 17.97
CA LEU A 563 -9.71 -33.41 17.88
C LEU A 563 -8.73 -34.56 17.71
N GLU A 564 -7.77 -34.39 16.79
CA GLU A 564 -6.75 -35.39 16.48
C GLU A 564 -5.37 -34.75 16.48
N VAL A 565 -4.45 -35.32 17.26
CA VAL A 565 -3.06 -34.87 17.38
C VAL A 565 -2.31 -34.99 16.05
N SER A 566 -2.67 -35.99 15.22
CA SER A 566 -1.98 -36.27 13.96
C SER A 566 -2.20 -35.24 12.85
N ARG A 567 -3.17 -34.33 13.00
CA ARG A 567 -3.49 -33.36 11.96
C ARG A 567 -2.42 -32.26 11.90
N PRO A 568 -1.81 -31.99 10.73
CA PRO A 568 -0.82 -30.93 10.58
C PRO A 568 -1.44 -29.53 10.80
N HIS A 569 -0.63 -28.62 11.34
CA HIS A 569 -1.02 -27.23 11.57
C HIS A 569 -0.78 -26.34 10.34
N VAL A 570 -1.72 -25.44 10.08
CA VAL A 570 -1.60 -24.34 9.12
C VAL A 570 -1.72 -23.03 9.89
N PHE A 571 -0.67 -22.20 9.87
CA PHE A 571 -0.62 -20.93 10.58
C PHE A 571 -0.84 -19.77 9.60
N LEU A 572 -1.88 -18.97 9.83
CA LEU A 572 -2.19 -17.82 8.98
C LEU A 572 -2.30 -16.56 9.81
N SER A 573 -1.61 -15.51 9.38
CA SER A 573 -1.73 -14.17 9.95
C SER A 573 -2.21 -13.19 8.90
N ALA A 574 -2.81 -12.09 9.36
CA ALA A 574 -3.16 -10.99 8.49
C ALA A 574 -2.94 -9.66 9.21
N ARG A 575 -2.84 -8.62 8.39
CA ARG A 575 -3.04 -7.24 8.82
C ARG A 575 -2.02 -6.75 9.86
N VAL A 576 -0.76 -7.05 9.61
CA VAL A 576 0.38 -6.44 10.33
C VAL A 576 0.57 -4.96 9.96
N HIS A 577 0.30 -4.60 8.70
CA HIS A 577 0.24 -3.20 8.25
C HIS A 577 -1.21 -2.70 8.24
N PRO A 578 -1.56 -1.70 9.07
CA PRO A 578 -2.95 -1.27 9.28
C PRO A 578 -3.71 -0.79 8.04
N GLY A 579 -3.06 -0.23 7.03
CA GLY A 579 -3.71 0.29 5.82
C GLY A 579 -4.10 -0.78 4.80
N GLU A 580 -3.69 -2.03 4.99
CA GLU A 580 -3.85 -3.11 4.00
C GLU A 580 -5.18 -3.86 4.17
N THR A 581 -6.32 -3.16 3.96
CA THR A 581 -7.72 -3.66 4.18
C THR A 581 -8.04 -4.99 3.56
N ASN A 582 -7.55 -5.22 2.36
CA ASN A 582 -7.74 -6.45 1.62
C ASN A 582 -7.28 -7.71 2.36
N SER A 583 -6.18 -7.66 3.12
CA SER A 583 -5.72 -8.81 3.92
C SER A 583 -6.78 -9.32 4.91
N SER A 584 -7.53 -8.41 5.55
CA SER A 584 -8.59 -8.77 6.49
C SER A 584 -9.83 -9.33 5.79
N TRP A 585 -10.16 -8.83 4.60
CA TRP A 585 -11.26 -9.36 3.80
C TRP A 585 -10.97 -10.77 3.26
N ILE A 586 -9.72 -11.05 2.84
CA ILE A 586 -9.28 -12.40 2.46
C ILE A 586 -9.35 -13.35 3.65
N MET A 587 -8.82 -12.92 4.81
CA MET A 587 -8.91 -13.71 6.05
C MET A 587 -10.36 -14.01 6.44
N LYS A 588 -11.26 -13.01 6.39
CA LYS A 588 -12.70 -13.19 6.64
C LYS A 588 -13.29 -14.24 5.69
N GLY A 589 -13.06 -14.09 4.38
CA GLY A 589 -13.60 -15.01 3.37
C GLY A 589 -13.10 -16.44 3.54
N LEU A 590 -11.84 -16.63 3.93
CA LEU A 590 -11.29 -17.95 4.25
C LEU A 590 -11.97 -18.55 5.49
N VAL A 591 -12.17 -17.79 6.57
CA VAL A 591 -12.86 -18.27 7.77
C VAL A 591 -14.31 -18.63 7.46
N ASP A 592 -15.04 -17.78 6.73
CA ASP A 592 -16.42 -18.05 6.31
C ASP A 592 -16.50 -19.35 5.49
N PHE A 593 -15.57 -19.54 4.54
CA PHE A 593 -15.47 -20.77 3.77
C PHE A 593 -15.20 -21.98 4.66
N LEU A 594 -14.23 -21.88 5.58
CA LEU A 594 -13.86 -22.94 6.51
C LEU A 594 -14.95 -23.25 7.54
N LEU A 595 -15.91 -22.37 7.79
CA LEU A 595 -17.07 -22.64 8.67
C LEU A 595 -18.30 -23.14 7.90
N SER A 596 -18.29 -23.06 6.57
CA SER A 596 -19.40 -23.52 5.74
C SER A 596 -19.57 -25.04 5.73
N SER A 597 -20.76 -25.47 5.29
CA SER A 597 -21.13 -26.87 5.03
C SER A 597 -20.57 -27.42 3.73
N LYS A 598 -19.79 -26.64 2.95
CA LYS A 598 -19.24 -27.10 1.67
C LYS A 598 -18.37 -28.37 1.88
N PRO A 599 -18.50 -29.40 1.02
CA PRO A 599 -17.74 -30.65 1.18
C PRO A 599 -16.22 -30.45 1.23
N LEU A 600 -15.72 -29.47 0.48
CA LEU A 600 -14.30 -29.14 0.46
C LEU A 600 -13.82 -28.52 1.77
N ALA A 601 -14.63 -27.64 2.37
CA ALA A 601 -14.34 -27.05 3.66
C ALA A 601 -14.34 -28.12 4.77
N GLN A 602 -15.29 -29.07 4.73
CA GLN A 602 -15.31 -30.23 5.63
C GLN A 602 -14.03 -31.06 5.52
N ARG A 603 -13.58 -31.39 4.30
CA ARG A 603 -12.33 -32.12 4.09
C ARG A 603 -11.13 -31.37 4.67
N LEU A 604 -11.00 -30.07 4.39
CA LEU A 604 -9.91 -29.26 4.96
C LEU A 604 -9.88 -29.30 6.48
N ARG A 605 -11.05 -29.20 7.14
CA ARG A 605 -11.16 -29.31 8.60
C ARG A 605 -10.77 -30.69 9.13
N GLN A 606 -11.05 -31.75 8.37
CA GLN A 606 -10.66 -33.12 8.70
C GLN A 606 -9.16 -33.37 8.46
N THR A 607 -8.52 -32.60 7.59
CA THR A 607 -7.10 -32.74 7.26
C THR A 607 -6.20 -31.86 8.14
N TYR A 608 -6.60 -30.63 8.46
CA TYR A 608 -5.73 -29.63 9.07
C TYR A 608 -6.27 -29.07 10.39
N VAL A 609 -5.34 -28.56 11.20
CA VAL A 609 -5.63 -27.63 12.29
C VAL A 609 -5.23 -26.23 11.85
N PHE A 610 -6.21 -25.34 11.71
CA PHE A 610 -5.94 -23.94 11.36
C PHE A 610 -5.71 -23.12 12.62
N LYS A 611 -4.54 -22.49 12.73
CA LYS A 611 -4.22 -21.46 13.73
C LYS A 611 -4.19 -20.11 13.05
N LEU A 612 -5.15 -19.25 13.39
CA LEU A 612 -5.40 -18.00 12.69
C LEU A 612 -5.19 -16.81 13.63
N VAL A 613 -4.39 -15.83 13.22
CA VAL A 613 -4.28 -14.51 13.86
C VAL A 613 -4.87 -13.47 12.89
N PRO A 614 -6.17 -13.14 12.99
CA PRO A 614 -6.85 -12.38 11.95
C PRO A 614 -6.39 -10.93 11.80
N MET A 615 -5.74 -10.37 12.83
CA MET A 615 -5.22 -9.01 12.82
C MET A 615 -4.05 -8.88 13.79
N LEU A 616 -2.85 -8.67 13.25
CA LEU A 616 -1.61 -8.51 14.03
C LEU A 616 -1.42 -7.09 14.59
N ASN A 617 -2.04 -6.06 13.98
CA ASN A 617 -1.87 -4.68 14.41
C ASN A 617 -3.22 -3.96 14.62
N PRO A 618 -4.02 -4.36 15.62
CA PRO A 618 -5.31 -3.72 15.87
C PRO A 618 -5.15 -2.26 16.31
N ASP A 619 -4.07 -1.91 17.01
CA ASP A 619 -3.84 -0.54 17.48
C ASP A 619 -3.65 0.44 16.31
N GLY A 620 -2.80 0.09 15.35
CA GLY A 620 -2.65 0.91 14.15
C GLY A 620 -3.95 0.99 13.34
N VAL A 621 -4.75 -0.08 13.30
CA VAL A 621 -6.06 -0.08 12.61
C VAL A 621 -7.03 0.88 13.29
N ILE A 622 -7.16 0.83 14.62
CA ILE A 622 -8.08 1.69 15.39
C ILE A 622 -7.75 3.16 15.17
N ASN A 623 -6.46 3.50 15.11
CA ASN A 623 -5.97 4.88 15.03
C ASN A 623 -5.79 5.40 13.59
N GLY A 624 -6.21 4.65 12.56
CA GLY A 624 -6.15 5.10 11.17
C GLY A 624 -4.72 5.20 10.61
N CYS A 625 -3.78 4.40 11.12
CA CYS A 625 -2.43 4.28 10.56
C CYS A 625 -2.44 3.54 9.22
N HIS A 626 -1.35 3.63 8.48
CA HIS A 626 -1.10 2.89 7.24
C HIS A 626 -0.16 1.70 7.43
N ARG A 627 0.91 1.84 8.21
CA ARG A 627 2.00 0.86 8.27
C ARG A 627 2.43 0.46 9.68
N CYS A 628 2.62 1.43 10.56
CA CYS A 628 3.36 1.22 11.80
C CYS A 628 2.47 0.81 12.99
N SER A 629 3.10 0.32 14.05
CA SER A 629 2.53 0.31 15.42
C SER A 629 2.44 1.72 16.00
N LEU A 630 1.94 1.86 17.23
CA LEU A 630 1.85 3.17 17.92
C LEU A 630 3.23 3.76 18.23
N GLU A 631 4.26 2.93 18.34
CA GLU A 631 5.66 3.30 18.54
C GLU A 631 6.34 3.74 17.23
N GLY A 632 5.61 3.78 16.11
CA GLY A 632 6.14 4.20 14.82
C GLY A 632 7.00 3.14 14.11
N GLN A 633 6.94 1.88 14.55
CA GLN A 633 7.74 0.78 14.00
C GLN A 633 6.95 -0.11 13.04
N ASP A 634 7.63 -0.55 11.98
CA ASP A 634 7.12 -1.59 11.08
C ASP A 634 7.25 -2.96 11.76
N LEU A 635 6.11 -3.51 12.20
CA LEU A 635 6.04 -4.81 12.88
C LEU A 635 6.52 -5.98 12.01
N ASN A 636 6.41 -5.88 10.67
CA ASN A 636 6.97 -6.88 9.75
C ASN A 636 8.48 -6.68 9.50
N ARG A 637 9.16 -5.92 10.37
CA ARG A 637 10.62 -5.87 10.50
C ARG A 637 11.11 -6.30 11.87
N GLN A 638 10.22 -6.78 12.73
CA GLN A 638 10.54 -7.14 14.11
C GLN A 638 10.50 -8.65 14.37
N TRP A 639 10.31 -9.51 13.35
CA TRP A 639 10.15 -10.95 13.58
C TRP A 639 11.45 -11.68 13.97
N SER A 640 12.62 -11.20 13.53
CA SER A 640 13.89 -11.85 13.86
C SER A 640 14.15 -11.90 15.37
N TYR A 641 13.91 -10.77 16.06
CA TYR A 641 14.14 -10.60 17.50
C TYR A 641 13.08 -9.65 18.09
N PRO A 642 11.82 -10.06 18.18
CA PRO A 642 10.76 -9.21 18.71
C PRO A 642 10.96 -8.99 20.21
N ASP A 643 10.51 -7.83 20.70
CA ASP A 643 10.50 -7.51 22.13
C ASP A 643 9.08 -7.69 22.66
N ALA A 644 8.92 -8.31 23.83
CA ALA A 644 7.62 -8.67 24.37
C ALA A 644 6.77 -7.44 24.77
N LEU A 645 7.40 -6.31 25.08
CA LEU A 645 6.73 -5.08 25.49
C LEU A 645 6.48 -4.15 24.31
N MET A 646 7.43 -4.04 23.39
CA MET A 646 7.32 -3.16 22.21
C MET A 646 6.58 -3.82 21.04
N HIS A 647 6.76 -5.13 20.85
CA HIS A 647 6.23 -5.89 19.73
C HIS A 647 5.37 -7.08 20.19
N PRO A 648 4.45 -6.93 21.18
CA PRO A 648 3.79 -8.06 21.83
C PRO A 648 3.09 -8.99 20.83
N THR A 649 2.46 -8.43 19.80
CA THR A 649 1.68 -9.20 18.83
C THR A 649 2.56 -10.12 17.99
N VAL A 650 3.74 -9.64 17.57
CA VAL A 650 4.74 -10.42 16.82
C VAL A 650 5.47 -11.40 17.73
N PHE A 651 5.85 -10.95 18.93
CA PHE A 651 6.52 -11.77 19.94
C PHE A 651 5.73 -13.03 20.27
N HIS A 652 4.47 -12.86 20.68
CA HIS A 652 3.61 -13.98 21.08
C HIS A 652 3.18 -14.85 19.89
N SER A 653 3.05 -14.28 18.68
CA SER A 653 2.80 -15.07 17.46
C SER A 653 3.99 -15.97 17.12
N LYS A 654 5.22 -15.44 17.19
CA LYS A 654 6.44 -16.22 17.02
C LYS A 654 6.57 -17.29 18.10
N ALA A 655 6.23 -16.98 19.36
CA ALA A 655 6.29 -17.92 20.47
C ALA A 655 5.30 -19.09 20.31
N LEU A 656 4.07 -18.87 19.80
CA LEU A 656 3.14 -19.95 19.45
C LEU A 656 3.76 -20.93 18.45
N ILE A 657 4.43 -20.41 17.42
CA ILE A 657 5.08 -21.23 16.39
C ILE A 657 6.29 -21.97 16.98
N ARG A 658 7.10 -21.30 17.82
CA ARG A 658 8.23 -21.93 18.53
C ARG A 658 7.75 -23.07 19.43
N TYR A 659 6.65 -22.90 20.15
CA TYR A 659 6.06 -23.97 20.95
C TYR A 659 5.70 -25.17 20.09
N LEU A 660 4.95 -24.97 19.00
CA LEU A 660 4.62 -26.04 18.06
C LEU A 660 5.86 -26.78 17.54
N ALA A 661 6.89 -26.04 17.14
CA ALA A 661 8.15 -26.63 16.69
C ALA A 661 8.84 -27.45 17.80
N SER A 662 8.82 -26.96 19.04
CA SER A 662 9.42 -27.65 20.20
C SER A 662 8.74 -28.98 20.54
N VAL A 663 7.44 -29.12 20.24
CA VAL A 663 6.68 -30.36 20.45
C VAL A 663 6.56 -31.21 19.18
N SER A 664 7.42 -30.97 18.17
CA SER A 664 7.44 -31.71 16.90
C SER A 664 6.17 -31.57 16.04
N HIS A 665 5.42 -30.48 16.22
CA HIS A 665 4.26 -30.09 15.43
C HIS A 665 4.52 -28.81 14.62
N THR A 666 5.74 -28.62 14.10
CA THR A 666 6.09 -27.49 13.24
C THR A 666 5.01 -27.30 12.15
N PRO A 667 4.44 -26.09 12.00
CA PRO A 667 3.40 -25.86 10.99
C PRO A 667 3.84 -26.28 9.59
N LEU A 668 2.92 -26.91 8.86
CA LEU A 668 3.12 -27.27 7.45
C LEU A 668 3.28 -26.02 6.59
N LEU A 669 2.43 -25.03 6.83
CA LEU A 669 2.30 -23.83 6.01
C LEU A 669 2.18 -22.61 6.93
N LEU A 670 2.94 -21.56 6.62
CA LEU A 670 2.74 -20.21 7.13
C LEU A 670 2.45 -19.26 5.99
N VAL A 671 1.36 -18.50 6.10
CA VAL A 671 1.08 -17.39 5.16
C VAL A 671 0.69 -16.14 5.93
N ASP A 672 1.42 -15.06 5.67
CA ASP A 672 1.13 -13.72 6.18
C ASP A 672 0.44 -12.88 5.09
N PHE A 673 -0.81 -12.48 5.31
CA PHE A 673 -1.63 -11.76 4.33
C PHE A 673 -1.40 -10.26 4.37
N HIS A 674 -1.12 -9.69 3.20
CA HIS A 674 -0.69 -8.32 2.97
C HIS A 674 -1.41 -7.66 1.77
N GLY A 675 -1.24 -6.35 1.68
CA GLY A 675 -1.72 -5.52 0.58
C GLY A 675 -0.59 -4.85 -0.19
N HIS A 676 -0.61 -4.99 -1.51
CA HIS A 676 0.36 -4.41 -2.42
C HIS A 676 -0.20 -3.18 -3.13
N SER A 677 0.56 -2.08 -3.11
CA SER A 677 0.13 -0.81 -3.71
C SER A 677 0.20 -0.87 -5.24
N ARG A 678 1.31 -1.31 -5.84
CA ARG A 678 1.60 -1.08 -7.27
C ARG A 678 1.11 -2.14 -8.26
N ARG A 679 1.22 -3.42 -7.92
CA ARG A 679 0.84 -4.53 -8.79
C ARG A 679 -0.64 -4.84 -8.64
N TYR A 680 -1.28 -5.25 -9.73
CA TYR A 680 -2.64 -5.80 -9.73
C TYR A 680 -2.64 -7.27 -9.33
N ASN A 681 -3.82 -7.77 -8.96
CA ASN A 681 -4.07 -9.18 -8.67
C ASN A 681 -3.43 -9.67 -7.36
N VAL A 682 -3.34 -10.99 -7.19
CA VAL A 682 -2.78 -11.67 -6.03
C VAL A 682 -1.56 -12.47 -6.41
N PHE A 683 -0.52 -12.46 -5.58
CA PHE A 683 0.69 -13.26 -5.75
C PHE A 683 1.36 -13.55 -4.40
N LEU A 684 2.39 -14.41 -4.41
CA LEU A 684 3.12 -14.79 -3.20
C LEU A 684 4.59 -14.41 -3.30
N TYR A 685 5.14 -13.98 -2.17
CA TYR A 685 6.58 -14.02 -1.94
C TYR A 685 6.92 -15.25 -1.08
N GLY A 686 7.92 -16.05 -1.47
CA GLY A 686 8.39 -17.26 -0.77
C GLY A 686 9.90 -17.24 -0.51
N CYS A 687 10.48 -18.27 0.09
CA CYS A 687 11.93 -18.34 0.35
C CYS A 687 12.60 -19.37 -0.55
N SER A 688 13.73 -19.00 -1.16
CA SER A 688 14.56 -19.90 -1.97
C SER A 688 16.00 -19.86 -1.45
N PRO A 689 16.56 -20.99 -0.97
CA PRO A 689 17.93 -21.06 -0.49
C PRO A 689 18.95 -20.47 -1.47
N SER A 690 18.90 -20.89 -2.75
CA SER A 690 19.82 -20.44 -3.80
C SER A 690 19.67 -18.97 -4.21
N LYS A 691 18.60 -18.30 -3.78
CA LYS A 691 18.36 -16.87 -4.04
C LYS A 691 18.39 -16.04 -2.76
N SER A 692 18.97 -16.58 -1.70
CA SER A 692 19.22 -15.84 -0.48
C SER A 692 20.49 -15.01 -0.61
N TRP A 693 20.45 -13.79 -0.07
CA TRP A 693 21.65 -12.97 0.08
C TRP A 693 22.65 -13.58 1.09
N CYS A 694 22.18 -14.43 2.02
CA CYS A 694 22.99 -15.04 3.07
C CYS A 694 23.68 -16.31 2.55
N PRO A 695 25.03 -16.40 2.57
CA PRO A 695 25.75 -17.57 2.07
C PRO A 695 25.40 -18.88 2.80
N GLN A 696 25.07 -18.81 4.10
CA GLN A 696 24.73 -19.98 4.90
C GLN A 696 23.42 -20.66 4.43
N ASP A 697 22.47 -19.86 3.94
CA ASP A 697 21.21 -20.37 3.39
C ASP A 697 21.47 -21.15 2.09
N GLN A 698 22.40 -20.69 1.25
CA GLN A 698 22.72 -21.27 -0.07
C GLN A 698 23.36 -22.66 0.01
N LEU A 699 23.79 -23.09 1.20
CA LEU A 699 24.33 -24.43 1.43
C LEU A 699 23.24 -25.52 1.48
N GLN A 700 21.96 -25.14 1.55
CA GLN A 700 20.85 -26.08 1.55
C GLN A 700 20.52 -26.55 0.13
N GLU A 701 20.13 -27.83 -0.03
CA GLU A 701 19.85 -28.45 -1.34
C GLU A 701 18.68 -27.77 -2.09
N ASP A 702 18.78 -27.70 -3.43
CA ASP A 702 17.80 -27.07 -4.34
C ASP A 702 16.41 -27.73 -4.35
N ASP A 703 16.25 -28.94 -3.79
CA ASP A 703 14.95 -29.65 -3.74
C ASP A 703 13.88 -28.86 -2.97
N GLN A 704 14.27 -28.01 -2.00
CA GLN A 704 13.36 -27.12 -1.28
C GLN A 704 12.70 -26.06 -2.18
N ILE A 705 13.32 -25.72 -3.30
CA ILE A 705 12.78 -24.71 -4.21
C ILE A 705 11.50 -25.25 -4.85
N TYR A 706 11.47 -26.52 -5.27
CA TYR A 706 10.26 -27.16 -5.79
C TYR A 706 9.12 -27.11 -4.77
N GLU A 707 9.42 -27.39 -3.51
CA GLU A 707 8.43 -27.31 -2.43
C GLU A 707 7.90 -25.88 -2.26
N ALA A 708 8.79 -24.89 -2.25
CA ALA A 708 8.43 -23.48 -2.11
C ALA A 708 7.54 -22.95 -3.26
N SER A 709 7.57 -23.51 -4.48
CA SER A 709 6.69 -23.06 -5.57
C SER A 709 5.42 -23.88 -5.77
N ALA A 710 5.24 -24.96 -5.03
CA ALA A 710 4.08 -25.84 -5.21
C ALA A 710 2.76 -25.15 -4.84
N PHE A 711 2.67 -24.58 -3.65
CA PHE A 711 1.45 -23.89 -3.22
C PHE A 711 1.07 -22.69 -4.12
N PRO A 712 2.00 -21.79 -4.50
CA PRO A 712 1.72 -20.76 -5.52
C PRO A 712 1.23 -21.31 -6.86
N THR A 713 1.71 -22.48 -7.29
CA THR A 713 1.25 -23.12 -8.54
C THR A 713 -0.18 -23.61 -8.41
N LEU A 714 -0.55 -24.22 -7.28
CA LEU A 714 -1.91 -24.66 -6.99
C LEU A 714 -2.89 -23.49 -6.91
N LEU A 715 -2.47 -22.38 -6.29
CA LEU A 715 -3.25 -21.14 -6.25
C LEU A 715 -3.49 -20.58 -7.65
N HIS A 716 -2.48 -20.55 -8.51
CA HIS A 716 -2.62 -20.08 -9.88
C HIS A 716 -3.67 -20.88 -10.69
N GLN A 717 -3.87 -22.15 -10.35
CA GLN A 717 -4.90 -22.98 -10.97
C GLN A 717 -6.27 -22.83 -10.31
N ALA A 718 -6.32 -22.55 -9.01
CA ALA A 718 -7.56 -22.48 -8.24
C ALA A 718 -8.22 -21.09 -8.28
N SER A 719 -7.42 -20.03 -8.45
CA SER A 719 -7.84 -18.63 -8.35
C SER A 719 -7.56 -17.90 -9.66
N PRO A 720 -8.59 -17.47 -10.41
CA PRO A 720 -8.42 -16.60 -11.57
C PRO A 720 -7.67 -15.32 -11.25
N ALA A 721 -7.79 -14.79 -10.02
CA ALA A 721 -7.12 -13.58 -9.56
C ALA A 721 -5.64 -13.80 -9.14
N PHE A 722 -5.11 -15.02 -9.20
CA PHE A 722 -3.74 -15.30 -8.73
C PHE A 722 -2.76 -15.39 -9.90
N VAL A 723 -1.64 -14.66 -9.82
CA VAL A 723 -0.66 -14.55 -10.91
C VAL A 723 0.72 -15.07 -10.48
N PHE A 724 1.01 -16.33 -10.87
CA PHE A 724 2.29 -16.98 -10.54
C PHE A 724 3.53 -16.23 -11.05
N ASP A 725 3.40 -15.57 -12.20
CA ASP A 725 4.50 -14.80 -12.80
C ASP A 725 4.95 -13.64 -11.92
N GLN A 726 4.06 -13.10 -11.09
CA GLN A 726 4.38 -12.01 -10.18
C GLN A 726 5.03 -12.49 -8.87
N CYS A 727 4.99 -13.80 -8.57
CA CYS A 727 5.62 -14.35 -7.37
C CYS A 727 7.14 -14.13 -7.35
N CYS A 728 7.72 -13.91 -6.17
CA CYS A 728 9.16 -13.74 -5.97
C CYS A 728 9.65 -14.66 -4.86
N PHE A 729 10.80 -15.30 -5.04
CA PHE A 729 11.36 -16.22 -4.05
C PHE A 729 12.72 -15.75 -3.51
N ASP A 730 13.11 -14.53 -3.87
CA ASP A 730 14.38 -13.93 -3.50
C ASP A 730 14.32 -13.55 -2.02
N VAL A 731 15.40 -13.84 -1.29
CA VAL A 731 15.54 -13.45 0.12
C VAL A 731 16.58 -12.35 0.21
N GLU A 732 16.10 -11.11 0.24
CA GLU A 732 16.93 -9.90 0.31
C GLU A 732 17.31 -9.56 1.76
N ARG A 733 18.47 -8.91 1.96
CA ARG A 733 18.95 -8.47 3.29
C ARG A 733 17.97 -7.56 4.03
N SER A 734 17.21 -6.75 3.30
CA SER A 734 16.19 -5.85 3.87
C SER A 734 14.94 -6.58 4.39
N LYS A 735 14.79 -7.88 4.09
CA LYS A 735 13.60 -8.69 4.36
C LYS A 735 13.83 -9.79 5.39
N GLU A 736 15.02 -9.88 5.97
CA GLU A 736 15.38 -10.94 6.91
C GLU A 736 14.48 -11.01 8.13
N SER A 737 14.05 -9.85 8.62
CA SER A 737 13.21 -9.72 9.80
C SER A 737 11.72 -9.70 9.51
N THR A 738 11.32 -10.17 8.33
CA THR A 738 9.90 -10.42 8.00
C THR A 738 9.42 -11.75 8.57
N ALA A 739 8.10 -11.88 8.76
CA ALA A 739 7.45 -13.10 9.23
C ALA A 739 7.88 -14.32 8.42
N ARG A 740 7.77 -14.19 7.10
CA ARG A 740 8.09 -15.25 6.13
C ARG A 740 9.52 -15.76 6.29
N VAL A 741 10.51 -14.87 6.28
CA VAL A 741 11.93 -15.26 6.31
C VAL A 741 12.31 -15.80 7.68
N THR A 742 11.78 -15.20 8.76
CA THR A 742 11.99 -15.69 10.13
C THR A 742 11.41 -17.09 10.31
N ALA A 743 10.18 -17.33 9.85
CA ALA A 743 9.53 -18.63 9.95
C ALA A 743 10.27 -19.72 9.16
N TRP A 744 10.79 -19.39 7.97
CA TRP A 744 11.60 -20.31 7.19
C TRP A 744 12.96 -20.59 7.83
N ARG A 745 13.72 -19.54 8.14
CA ARG A 745 15.12 -19.65 8.59
C ARG A 745 15.27 -20.07 10.05
N GLN A 746 14.46 -19.50 10.95
CA GLN A 746 14.60 -19.72 12.39
C GLN A 746 13.66 -20.81 12.92
N LEU A 747 12.51 -21.04 12.27
CA LEU A 747 11.46 -21.96 12.75
C LEU A 747 11.29 -23.22 11.88
N GLY A 748 12.01 -23.30 10.76
CA GLY A 748 12.04 -24.48 9.90
C GLY A 748 10.78 -24.73 9.06
N ILE A 749 9.90 -23.73 8.91
CA ILE A 749 8.69 -23.83 8.09
C ILE A 749 9.05 -23.65 6.61
N GLN A 750 9.05 -24.74 5.85
CA GLN A 750 9.45 -24.73 4.44
C GLN A 750 8.47 -23.95 3.55
N LEU A 751 7.16 -24.18 3.74
CA LEU A 751 6.11 -23.47 3.03
C LEU A 751 5.76 -22.18 3.78
N SER A 752 6.68 -21.21 3.73
CA SER A 752 6.53 -19.91 4.37
C SER A 752 6.36 -18.81 3.32
N TYR A 753 5.26 -18.06 3.40
CA TYR A 753 4.91 -17.07 2.39
C TYR A 753 4.37 -15.75 2.94
N THR A 754 4.52 -14.72 2.12
CA THR A 754 3.78 -13.46 2.22
C THR A 754 2.82 -13.42 1.04
N LEU A 755 1.51 -13.38 1.30
CA LEU A 755 0.49 -13.20 0.26
C LEU A 755 0.25 -11.72 0.04
N GLU A 756 0.47 -11.27 -1.18
CA GLU A 756 0.28 -9.89 -1.59
C GLU A 756 -0.97 -9.79 -2.45
N CYS A 757 -1.95 -9.00 -2.03
CA CYS A 757 -3.14 -8.69 -2.81
C CYS A 757 -3.12 -7.21 -3.19
N SER A 758 -3.49 -6.85 -4.42
CA SER A 758 -3.57 -5.45 -4.82
C SER A 758 -4.56 -4.65 -3.96
N LEU A 759 -4.16 -3.44 -3.56
CA LEU A 759 -5.09 -2.45 -2.98
C LEU A 759 -6.06 -1.89 -4.04
N SER A 760 -5.63 -1.84 -5.30
CA SER A 760 -6.45 -1.39 -6.43
C SER A 760 -7.56 -2.38 -6.76
N GLY A 761 -7.33 -3.68 -6.54
CA GLY A 761 -8.15 -4.76 -7.03
C GLY A 761 -7.45 -5.53 -8.15
N CYS A 762 -8.19 -6.43 -8.79
CA CYS A 762 -7.65 -7.30 -9.83
C CYS A 762 -8.04 -6.76 -11.22
N ASP A 763 -7.25 -7.10 -12.24
CA ASP A 763 -7.48 -6.71 -13.64
C ASP A 763 -8.00 -7.87 -14.53
N HIS A 764 -8.00 -9.13 -14.06
CA HIS A 764 -8.64 -10.30 -14.73
C HIS A 764 -9.33 -11.34 -13.78
N GLY A 765 -10.57 -11.81 -14.08
CA GLY A 765 -11.42 -12.69 -13.23
C GLY A 765 -12.65 -12.01 -12.55
N MET A 766 -13.30 -12.68 -11.58
CA MET A 766 -14.35 -12.09 -10.68
C MET A 766 -13.73 -11.69 -9.34
N TYR A 767 -14.05 -10.51 -8.77
CA TYR A 767 -13.25 -9.91 -7.68
C TYR A 767 -14.01 -9.55 -6.40
N ALA A 768 -14.52 -10.56 -5.71
CA ALA A 768 -14.72 -10.41 -4.28
C ALA A 768 -13.44 -10.79 -3.54
N LEU A 769 -12.88 -9.90 -2.71
CA LEU A 769 -11.75 -10.22 -1.83
C LEU A 769 -12.05 -11.42 -0.91
N GLN A 770 -13.33 -11.63 -0.57
CA GLN A 770 -13.79 -12.78 0.19
C GLN A 770 -13.71 -14.09 -0.62
N GLN A 771 -13.93 -14.05 -1.93
CA GLN A 771 -13.84 -15.23 -2.81
C GLN A 771 -12.41 -15.75 -2.89
N ILE A 772 -11.42 -14.85 -2.91
CA ILE A 772 -9.99 -15.20 -2.87
C ILE A 772 -9.67 -16.06 -1.63
N GLY A 773 -10.33 -15.80 -0.49
CA GLY A 773 -10.21 -16.63 0.71
C GLY A 773 -10.70 -18.07 0.52
N ALA A 774 -11.80 -18.27 -0.20
CA ALA A 774 -12.29 -19.61 -0.53
C ALA A 774 -11.37 -20.34 -1.54
N GLU A 775 -10.89 -19.61 -2.55
CA GLU A 775 -9.96 -20.13 -3.56
C GLU A 775 -8.60 -20.53 -2.94
N PHE A 776 -8.17 -19.81 -1.89
CA PHE A 776 -7.03 -20.23 -1.06
C PHE A 776 -7.27 -21.60 -0.44
N GLY A 777 -8.44 -21.83 0.15
CA GLY A 777 -8.84 -23.14 0.67
C GLY A 777 -8.86 -24.22 -0.41
N HIS A 778 -9.33 -23.88 -1.62
CA HIS A 778 -9.32 -24.80 -2.76
C HIS A 778 -7.89 -25.23 -3.13
N ALA A 779 -6.95 -24.29 -3.21
CA ALA A 779 -5.54 -24.62 -3.47
C ALA A 779 -4.93 -25.48 -2.36
N LEU A 780 -5.23 -25.18 -1.09
CA LEU A 780 -4.72 -25.93 0.05
C LEU A 780 -5.21 -27.38 0.03
N SER A 781 -6.45 -27.63 -0.40
CA SER A 781 -6.99 -29.00 -0.48
C SER A 781 -6.27 -29.91 -1.46
N ARG A 782 -5.53 -29.32 -2.41
CA ARG A 782 -4.74 -30.01 -3.44
C ARG A 782 -3.29 -30.18 -3.03
N LEU A 783 -2.90 -29.64 -1.88
CA LEU A 783 -1.59 -29.85 -1.28
C LEU A 783 -1.54 -31.28 -0.72
N GLY A 784 -1.30 -32.26 -1.59
CA GLY A 784 -1.30 -33.68 -1.22
C GLY A 784 -0.29 -33.96 -0.11
N LEU A 785 -0.71 -34.72 0.90
CA LEU A 785 0.13 -35.16 2.01
C LEU A 785 0.59 -36.59 1.74
N SER A 786 1.90 -36.83 1.58
CA SER A 786 2.46 -38.19 1.55
C SER A 786 3.47 -38.41 2.68
N GLY A 787 3.28 -39.47 3.48
CA GLY A 787 4.21 -39.93 4.52
C GLY A 787 3.56 -40.31 5.87
N HIS A 788 4.17 -41.28 6.58
CA HIS A 788 4.02 -41.50 8.03
C HIS A 788 5.19 -40.75 8.72
N GLY A 789 4.90 -39.68 9.48
CA GLY A 789 5.92 -38.89 10.21
C GLY A 789 5.94 -37.39 9.85
N SER A 790 6.77 -36.61 10.55
CA SER A 790 6.82 -35.13 10.60
C SER A 790 7.27 -34.39 9.32
N ARG A 791 7.43 -35.06 8.17
CA ARG A 791 7.73 -34.43 6.87
C ARG A 791 6.64 -34.75 5.86
N VAL A 792 5.78 -33.77 5.62
CA VAL A 792 4.77 -33.80 4.55
C VAL A 792 5.47 -33.59 3.22
N ARG A 793 5.38 -34.56 2.30
CA ARG A 793 5.82 -34.39 0.91
C ARG A 793 4.61 -34.11 0.01
N LEU A 794 4.79 -33.14 -0.89
CA LEU A 794 3.83 -32.78 -1.93
C LEU A 794 3.54 -33.97 -2.85
N ASP A 795 2.33 -34.01 -3.39
CA ASP A 795 1.95 -34.97 -4.44
C ASP A 795 2.94 -34.90 -5.61
N PRO A 796 3.61 -36.01 -6.00
CA PRO A 796 4.48 -36.05 -7.18
C PRO A 796 3.82 -35.52 -8.46
N ALA A 797 2.50 -35.62 -8.60
CA ALA A 797 1.74 -35.07 -9.73
C ALA A 797 1.80 -33.53 -9.82
N CYS A 798 2.14 -32.84 -8.72
CA CYS A 798 2.37 -31.39 -8.73
C CYS A 798 3.74 -31.01 -9.32
N SER A 799 4.70 -31.95 -9.39
CA SER A 799 6.06 -31.67 -9.87
C SER A 799 6.08 -31.24 -11.34
N ASP A 800 5.29 -31.89 -12.21
CA ASP A 800 5.18 -31.54 -13.63
C ASP A 800 4.53 -30.18 -13.83
N LEU A 801 3.50 -29.87 -13.03
CA LEU A 801 2.80 -28.58 -13.05
C LEU A 801 3.70 -27.43 -12.63
N VAL A 802 4.44 -27.60 -11.52
CA VAL A 802 5.41 -26.62 -11.02
C VAL A 802 6.51 -26.40 -12.06
N SER A 803 7.03 -27.48 -12.64
CA SER A 803 8.05 -27.44 -13.69
C SER A 803 7.55 -26.70 -14.94
N SER A 804 6.31 -26.95 -15.36
CA SER A 804 5.68 -26.28 -16.49
C SER A 804 5.50 -24.76 -16.24
N CYS A 805 4.96 -24.38 -15.09
CA CYS A 805 4.76 -22.97 -14.73
C CYS A 805 6.08 -22.20 -14.63
N ARG A 806 7.12 -22.83 -14.07
CA ARG A 806 8.47 -22.24 -14.02
C ARG A 806 9.09 -22.06 -15.40
N LYS A 807 9.04 -23.08 -16.25
CA LYS A 807 9.54 -22.99 -17.63
C LYS A 807 8.80 -21.90 -18.42
N ALA A 808 7.48 -21.78 -18.24
CA ALA A 808 6.68 -20.72 -18.85
C ALA A 808 7.12 -19.32 -18.39
N LYS A 809 7.33 -19.14 -17.07
CA LYS A 809 7.83 -17.89 -16.49
C LYS A 809 9.21 -17.51 -17.03
N GLU A 810 10.14 -18.46 -17.10
CA GLU A 810 11.50 -18.23 -17.63
C GLU A 810 11.50 -17.92 -19.13
N LYS A 811 10.65 -18.60 -19.91
CA LYS A 811 10.46 -18.31 -21.35
C LYS A 811 9.89 -16.91 -21.60
N ARG A 812 9.01 -16.41 -20.71
CA ARG A 812 8.49 -15.04 -20.77
C ARG A 812 9.56 -14.00 -20.41
N ARG A 813 10.38 -14.25 -19.39
CA ARG A 813 11.52 -13.38 -19.02
C ARG A 813 12.56 -13.27 -20.13
N THR A 814 12.95 -14.39 -20.74
CA THR A 814 13.93 -14.42 -21.84
C THR A 814 13.43 -13.75 -23.13
N ARG A 815 12.13 -13.83 -23.43
CA ARG A 815 11.49 -13.07 -24.52
C ARG A 815 11.45 -11.57 -24.22
N SER A 816 11.18 -11.18 -22.98
CA SER A 816 11.23 -9.78 -22.54
C SER A 816 12.64 -9.19 -22.67
N SER A 817 13.69 -9.92 -22.27
CA SER A 817 15.08 -9.48 -22.36
C SER A 817 15.66 -9.46 -23.78
N THR A 818 15.07 -10.21 -24.72
CA THR A 818 15.47 -10.16 -26.15
C THR A 818 14.68 -9.12 -26.94
N SER A 819 13.49 -8.71 -26.47
CA SER A 819 12.69 -7.63 -27.06
C SER A 819 13.12 -6.22 -26.63
N SER A 820 14.00 -6.06 -25.64
CA SER A 820 14.48 -4.74 -25.19
C SER A 820 15.47 -4.06 -26.16
N SER A 821 15.69 -4.61 -27.36
CA SER A 821 16.43 -3.97 -28.46
C SER A 821 15.55 -3.47 -29.60
N SER A 822 14.21 -3.59 -29.52
CA SER A 822 13.31 -2.98 -30.50
C SER A 822 12.07 -2.36 -29.84
N THR A 823 11.73 -1.17 -30.31
CA THR A 823 10.66 -0.27 -29.85
C THR A 823 9.32 -0.95 -29.53
N SER A 824 8.83 -0.79 -28.30
CA SER A 824 7.49 -1.25 -27.89
C SER A 824 6.41 -0.20 -28.18
N ASN A 825 5.64 -0.46 -29.24
CA ASN A 825 4.23 -0.07 -29.35
C ASN A 825 3.43 -1.37 -29.24
N HIS A 826 2.60 -1.54 -28.21
CA HIS A 826 1.49 -2.49 -28.28
C HIS A 826 0.34 -2.04 -27.39
N SER A 827 -0.62 -1.39 -28.03
CA SER A 827 -2.04 -1.53 -27.77
C SER A 827 -2.47 -2.96 -28.11
N LEU A 828 -3.27 -3.59 -27.25
CA LEU A 828 -3.92 -4.88 -27.53
C LEU A 828 -5.41 -4.78 -27.21
N VAL A 829 -6.22 -4.78 -28.27
CA VAL A 829 -7.55 -5.39 -28.34
C VAL A 829 -7.44 -6.37 -29.50
N PRO A 830 -7.72 -7.68 -29.34
CA PRO A 830 -7.86 -8.57 -30.47
C PRO A 830 -9.24 -8.37 -31.10
N ALA A 831 -9.27 -8.12 -32.41
CA ALA A 831 -10.46 -8.27 -33.22
C ALA A 831 -10.52 -9.72 -33.72
N ASP A 832 -11.68 -10.33 -33.57
CA ASP A 832 -11.97 -11.70 -33.95
C ASP A 832 -11.94 -11.89 -35.48
N ASP A 833 -11.43 -13.07 -35.88
CA ASP A 833 -11.52 -13.61 -37.23
C ASP A 833 -12.96 -14.15 -37.46
N GLU A 834 -13.72 -13.55 -38.38
CA GLU A 834 -14.90 -14.19 -38.96
C GLU A 834 -14.64 -14.60 -40.41
N GLU A 835 -14.75 -15.90 -40.65
CA GLU A 835 -14.75 -16.56 -41.95
C GLU A 835 -15.94 -16.10 -42.80
N SER A 836 -15.63 -15.76 -44.05
CA SER A 836 -16.56 -15.50 -45.13
C SER A 836 -17.42 -16.72 -45.47
N VAL A 837 -18.75 -16.58 -45.36
CA VAL A 837 -19.72 -17.41 -46.07
C VAL A 837 -20.67 -16.48 -46.82
N GLU A 838 -20.60 -16.55 -48.14
CA GLU A 838 -21.54 -15.92 -49.07
C GLU A 838 -22.94 -16.51 -48.90
N ALA A 839 -23.96 -15.64 -48.77
CA ALA A 839 -25.33 -15.95 -49.14
C ALA A 839 -26.06 -14.68 -49.58
N ASP A 840 -26.28 -14.59 -50.88
CA ASP A 840 -27.25 -13.72 -51.54
C ASP A 840 -28.61 -13.77 -50.84
N CYS A 841 -29.25 -12.62 -50.64
CA CYS A 841 -30.70 -12.45 -50.81
C CYS A 841 -31.10 -10.96 -50.87
N ALA A 842 -31.38 -10.53 -52.11
CA ALA A 842 -32.47 -9.65 -52.53
C ALA A 842 -32.86 -8.44 -51.66
N ALA A 843 -32.54 -7.26 -52.19
CA ALA A 843 -33.24 -6.02 -51.91
C ALA A 843 -34.62 -6.01 -52.58
N GLU A 844 -35.64 -5.54 -51.85
CA GLU A 844 -36.78 -4.83 -52.43
C GLU A 844 -37.09 -3.56 -51.61
N PRO A 845 -37.67 -2.52 -52.25
CA PRO A 845 -37.43 -1.13 -51.92
C PRO A 845 -38.70 -0.38 -51.46
N THR A 846 -38.58 0.95 -51.43
CA THR A 846 -39.65 1.98 -51.36
C THR A 846 -40.08 2.37 -49.94
N SER A 847 -40.38 3.61 -49.58
CA SER A 847 -40.23 4.97 -50.13
C SER A 847 -41.08 5.84 -49.18
N ASP A 848 -40.65 7.08 -48.92
CA ASP A 848 -41.53 8.22 -48.61
C ASP A 848 -42.39 8.13 -47.31
N GLU A 849 -42.77 9.20 -46.60
CA GLU A 849 -42.55 10.64 -46.65
C GLU A 849 -43.07 11.17 -45.29
N MET A 850 -42.47 12.29 -44.85
CA MET A 850 -43.08 13.42 -44.13
C MET A 850 -43.97 13.19 -42.89
N CYS A 851 -43.50 13.65 -41.72
CA CYS A 851 -43.70 15.02 -41.23
C CYS A 851 -42.76 15.32 -40.05
#